data_AF-T0RJT1-F1
#
_entry.id   AF-T0RJT1-F1
#
_cell.length_a   1.000
_cell.length_b   1.000
_cell.length_c   1.000
_cell.angle_alpha   90.00
_cell.angle_beta   90.00
_cell.angle_gamma   90.00
#
_symmetry.space_group_name_H-M   'P 1'
#
loop_
_entity.id
_entity.type
_entity.pdbx_description
1 polymer ?
#
loop_
_entity_poly.entity_id
_entity_poly.type
_entity_poly.pdbx_seq_one_letter_code
_entity_poly.pdbx_strand_id
1 'polypeptide(L)'
;MSRDYSIDTMAVTCPVAGAAVLNFDHARCPMSYSLCTIDDASGKATEVKGSTVAGIDAIGNISTAGIDGLSVTDSTLHAMECAMYPNQMLTSLQFTRVNFTASQNEWAWPRMLQTLQLTSTNLVQLPGNLPSTITTLAVVDSPLTSLPSHLLPSLNDVGLRNTQLQSLQDQPWSAVTRLSLEGNMQLSSWSNVTLSSNLLFLSLKNLQLRSFNIDEATFAVLNGLTSNGRLLVLEKTVITLDSGACQASGGVVSPLWTSRGSYSACVRRPAIPETPATDDLSTSVVVRLVIGGILLCVASVVAVVWIVRRRRRPPAPPTVTGSSLAADMARPLQSDRAPTTKPTMAETDGYRTLALLNRLRLDASSLVRGRLLGAGAHAHVYHGMYNATPVAIKTLMTNRKHEIDRVIAEIELLATLDSPYIVGLVGAAWAGRLANLEIVLEYMDGGDLFTYLRSHDATTYSWNAKRTTLLCVVRGLLYLHERSVIHRDVKARNVLLDNEKGTKLTDFGVSRVDTLATMTIGVSRVDTLATMTIGVGTYRWMAPEVLQDNRYSVAADVYSFGILLSEVDTHAIPYMDMIQPETGNPLMDTAILAQVVQGRLRPTLSPTCPTDIAALAYRCLAFDPMERPTAADVLAALHAATLPSSD
;
A
#
# COMPACT_ATOMS: atom_id res chain seq x y z
N MET A 1 -24.59 41.71 22.77
CA MET A 1 -23.22 41.84 23.32
C MET A 1 -22.37 40.75 22.69
N SER A 2 -21.85 41.01 21.50
CA SER A 2 -20.76 40.24 20.90
C SER A 2 -19.50 40.50 21.72
N ARG A 3 -18.81 39.45 22.16
CA ARG A 3 -17.43 39.56 22.62
C ARG A 3 -16.54 38.99 21.53
N ASP A 4 -15.95 39.90 20.77
CA ASP A 4 -14.81 39.64 19.91
C ASP A 4 -13.68 39.03 20.74
N TYR A 5 -13.29 37.80 20.43
CA TYR A 5 -11.96 37.32 20.76
C TYR A 5 -11.06 37.70 19.58
N SER A 6 -10.49 38.90 19.68
CA SER A 6 -9.36 39.30 18.85
C SER A 6 -8.20 38.37 19.21
N ILE A 7 -7.83 37.47 18.30
CA ILE A 7 -6.60 36.69 18.42
C ILE A 7 -5.47 37.66 18.09
N ASP A 8 -4.85 38.18 19.14
CA ASP A 8 -3.59 38.90 19.05
C ASP A 8 -2.55 37.96 18.43
N THR A 9 -2.12 38.29 17.21
CA THR A 9 -0.99 37.69 16.52
C THR A 9 0.30 38.12 17.22
N MET A 10 0.60 37.54 18.38
CA MET A 10 1.99 37.45 18.82
C MET A 10 2.63 36.31 18.03
N ALA A 11 3.43 36.66 17.03
CA ALA A 11 4.37 35.75 16.41
C ALA A 11 5.33 35.24 17.50
N VAL A 12 5.05 34.07 18.05
CA VAL A 12 5.99 33.33 18.89
C VAL A 12 7.15 32.93 17.97
N THR A 13 8.22 33.72 17.99
CA THR A 13 9.49 33.29 17.40
C THR A 13 10.00 32.12 18.23
N CYS A 14 9.87 30.90 17.73
CA CYS A 14 10.63 29.74 18.20
C CYS A 14 11.98 29.78 17.45
N PRO A 15 13.09 30.21 18.09
CA PRO A 15 14.39 30.18 17.46
C PRO A 15 14.91 28.75 17.55
N VAL A 16 14.46 27.91 16.61
CA VAL A 16 15.09 26.62 16.41
C VAL A 16 16.42 26.91 15.73
N ALA A 17 17.53 26.72 16.45
CA ALA A 17 18.88 27.03 15.95
C ALA A 17 19.52 25.75 15.39
N GLY A 18 19.96 25.79 14.13
CA GLY A 18 20.68 24.69 13.50
C GLY A 18 21.41 25.12 12.23
N ALA A 19 22.37 24.30 11.78
CA ALA A 19 23.03 24.49 10.49
C ALA A 19 22.10 24.11 9.32
N ALA A 20 21.03 23.35 9.58
CA ALA A 20 19.97 23.08 8.60
C ALA A 20 18.59 22.89 9.28
N VAL A 21 17.79 23.96 9.31
CA VAL A 21 16.42 23.95 9.86
C VAL A 21 15.40 23.88 8.73
N LEU A 22 14.52 22.88 8.76
CA LEU A 22 13.42 22.75 7.80
C LEU A 22 12.36 23.83 8.01
N ASN A 23 12.00 24.56 6.96
CA ASN A 23 11.10 25.70 7.06
C ASN A 23 10.26 25.90 5.78
N PHE A 24 9.08 26.50 5.94
CA PHE A 24 8.21 26.96 4.87
C PHE A 24 7.62 28.34 5.23
N ASP A 25 8.50 29.29 5.51
CA ASP A 25 8.17 30.70 5.72
C ASP A 25 8.74 31.52 4.56
N HIS A 26 7.90 32.18 3.78
CA HIS A 26 8.33 33.03 2.66
C HIS A 26 9.15 34.27 3.08
N ALA A 27 9.20 34.59 4.38
CA ALA A 27 10.14 35.58 4.90
C ALA A 27 11.60 35.06 4.89
N ARG A 28 11.81 33.74 4.92
CA ARG A 28 13.14 33.12 4.99
C ARG A 28 13.44 32.12 3.85
N CYS A 29 12.41 31.55 3.23
CA CYS A 29 12.51 30.73 2.03
C CYS A 29 12.13 31.57 0.79
N PRO A 30 12.93 31.54 -0.29
CA PRO A 30 12.55 32.16 -1.56
C PRO A 30 11.14 31.77 -2.02
N MET A 31 10.40 32.72 -2.61
CA MET A 31 9.02 32.53 -3.10
C MET A 31 8.87 31.38 -4.11
N SER A 32 9.96 31.00 -4.79
CA SER A 32 9.99 29.88 -5.73
C SER A 32 10.04 28.50 -5.06
N TYR A 33 10.35 28.41 -3.76
CA TYR A 33 10.55 27.14 -3.06
C TYR A 33 9.27 26.70 -2.35
N SER A 34 8.89 25.43 -2.53
CA SER A 34 7.76 24.81 -1.84
C SER A 34 8.08 24.32 -0.43
N LEU A 35 9.36 24.16 -0.10
CA LEU A 35 9.91 23.81 1.20
C LEU A 35 11.42 24.11 1.12
N CYS A 36 12.04 24.57 2.20
CA CYS A 36 13.48 24.81 2.19
C CYS A 36 14.15 24.45 3.52
N THR A 37 15.43 24.13 3.48
CA THR A 37 16.28 24.12 4.69
C THR A 37 17.01 25.44 4.78
N ILE A 38 17.18 25.94 5.99
CA ILE A 38 17.84 27.21 6.25
C ILE A 38 18.97 26.96 7.22
N ASP A 39 20.16 27.39 6.84
CA ASP A 39 21.30 27.49 7.74
C ASP A 39 21.15 28.81 8.52
N ASP A 40 20.91 28.73 9.84
CA ASP A 40 20.70 29.94 10.65
C ASP A 40 21.99 30.77 10.81
N ALA A 41 23.17 30.17 10.67
CA ALA A 41 24.44 30.88 10.77
C ALA A 41 24.74 31.68 9.49
N SER A 42 24.46 31.11 8.32
CA SER A 42 24.72 31.76 7.03
C SER A 42 23.51 32.46 6.41
N GLY A 43 22.30 32.19 6.91
CA GLY A 43 21.03 32.64 6.33
C GLY A 43 20.71 32.01 4.98
N LYS A 44 21.49 31.02 4.54
CA LYS A 44 21.36 30.41 3.21
C LYS A 44 20.18 29.43 3.19
N ALA A 45 19.23 29.67 2.29
CA ALA A 45 18.12 28.78 2.02
C ALA A 45 18.46 27.80 0.88
N THR A 46 18.20 26.50 1.10
CA THR A 46 18.34 25.43 0.10
C THR A 46 16.98 24.81 -0.16
N GLU A 47 16.57 24.72 -1.43
CA GLU A 47 15.28 24.14 -1.80
C GLU A 47 15.21 22.65 -1.42
N VAL A 48 14.11 22.24 -0.79
CA VAL A 48 13.75 20.85 -0.57
C VAL A 48 12.67 20.48 -1.58
N LYS A 49 12.98 19.51 -2.45
CA LYS A 49 12.06 19.02 -3.47
C LYS A 49 11.29 17.81 -2.96
N GLY A 50 9.97 17.94 -2.86
CA GLY A 50 9.07 16.88 -2.39
C GLY A 50 8.93 16.85 -0.87
N SER A 51 8.64 15.67 -0.33
CA SER A 51 8.33 15.43 1.09
C SER A 51 9.44 14.71 1.86
N THR A 52 10.59 14.46 1.23
CA THR A 52 11.73 13.79 1.86
C THR A 52 12.87 14.78 2.04
N VAL A 53 13.42 14.81 3.24
CA VAL A 53 14.52 15.71 3.62
C VAL A 53 15.58 14.95 4.39
N ALA A 54 16.85 15.29 4.15
CA ALA A 54 17.98 14.67 4.82
C ALA A 54 18.97 15.70 5.35
N GLY A 55 19.80 15.31 6.33
CA GLY A 55 20.83 16.15 6.90
C GLY A 55 20.31 17.41 7.57
N ILE A 56 19.15 17.34 8.24
CA ILE A 56 18.60 18.46 9.00
C ILE A 56 18.87 18.32 10.49
N ASP A 57 18.98 19.48 11.14
CA ASP A 57 19.20 19.60 12.57
C ASP A 57 17.90 19.81 13.34
N ALA A 58 16.87 20.34 12.68
CA ALA A 58 15.59 20.59 13.30
C ALA A 58 14.43 20.81 12.31
N ILE A 59 13.20 20.71 12.83
CA ILE A 59 11.97 21.05 12.12
C ILE A 59 11.45 22.38 12.68
N GLY A 60 11.43 23.42 11.84
CA GLY A 60 10.93 24.75 12.18
C GLY A 60 9.45 24.92 11.84
N ASN A 61 9.10 26.06 11.24
CA ASN A 61 7.72 26.34 10.83
C ASN A 61 7.42 25.82 9.43
N ILE A 62 6.63 24.76 9.32
CA ILE A 62 6.14 24.21 8.06
C ILE A 62 4.61 24.27 7.97
N SER A 63 3.96 25.12 8.76
CA SER A 63 2.48 25.14 8.92
C SER A 63 1.71 25.46 7.65
N THR A 64 2.30 26.18 6.71
CA THR A 64 1.71 26.52 5.41
C THR A 64 2.11 25.54 4.30
N ALA A 65 2.97 24.55 4.58
CA ALA A 65 3.49 23.64 3.57
C ALA A 65 2.37 22.72 3.04
N GLY A 66 2.25 22.64 1.72
CA GLY A 66 1.25 21.81 1.02
C GLY A 66 1.61 20.32 0.98
N ILE A 67 2.08 19.74 2.09
CA ILE A 67 2.52 18.35 2.19
C ILE A 67 1.58 17.52 3.08
N ASP A 68 1.32 16.28 2.67
CA ASP A 68 0.50 15.30 3.41
C ASP A 68 1.33 14.24 4.14
N GLY A 69 2.61 14.10 3.79
CA GLY A 69 3.61 13.31 4.49
C GLY A 69 4.94 14.05 4.60
N LEU A 70 5.73 13.72 5.62
CA LEU A 70 7.12 14.17 5.76
C LEU A 70 8.01 12.99 6.15
N SER A 71 9.07 12.77 5.38
CA SER A 71 10.08 11.76 5.61
C SER A 71 11.42 12.43 5.90
N VAL A 72 11.93 12.25 7.11
CA VAL A 72 13.24 12.77 7.54
C VAL A 72 14.22 11.61 7.57
N THR A 73 15.32 11.72 6.82
CA THR A 73 16.35 10.69 6.76
C THR A 73 17.72 11.21 7.15
N ASP A 74 18.61 10.37 7.68
CA ASP A 74 20.04 10.68 7.84
C ASP A 74 20.29 12.05 8.54
N SER A 75 19.60 12.27 9.66
CA SER A 75 19.49 13.59 10.31
C SER A 75 19.74 13.49 11.82
N THR A 76 20.17 14.58 12.43
CA THR A 76 20.32 14.67 13.90
C THR A 76 19.39 15.75 14.43
N LEU A 77 18.24 15.37 14.96
CA LEU A 77 17.23 16.33 15.39
C LEU A 77 17.49 16.78 16.83
N HIS A 78 17.85 18.05 16.97
CA HIS A 78 18.16 18.70 18.24
C HIS A 78 16.96 19.34 18.93
N ALA A 79 15.92 19.70 18.16
CA ALA A 79 14.71 20.34 18.67
C ALA A 79 13.49 19.93 17.83
N MET A 80 12.43 19.51 18.52
CA MET A 80 11.14 19.14 17.93
C MET A 80 9.94 19.77 18.65
N GLU A 81 10.15 20.30 19.85
CA GLU A 81 9.19 21.04 20.67
C GLU A 81 8.65 22.31 19.99
N CYS A 82 9.43 22.88 19.09
CA CYS A 82 9.11 24.09 18.34
C CYS A 82 8.53 23.85 16.94
N ALA A 83 8.39 22.59 16.51
CA ALA A 83 7.97 22.28 15.17
C ALA A 83 6.51 22.70 14.93
N MET A 84 6.26 23.52 13.90
CA MET A 84 4.90 23.93 13.54
C MET A 84 4.46 23.20 12.27
N TYR A 85 3.44 22.36 12.37
CA TYR A 85 2.96 21.51 11.29
C TYR A 85 1.69 22.05 10.61
N PRO A 86 1.41 21.66 9.35
CA PRO A 86 0.14 21.97 8.71
C PRO A 86 -1.05 21.39 9.48
N ASN A 87 -2.03 22.24 9.77
CA ASN A 87 -3.16 21.88 10.65
C ASN A 87 -4.12 20.82 10.07
N GLN A 88 -4.12 20.57 8.75
CA GLN A 88 -5.09 19.68 8.10
C GLN A 88 -4.53 18.69 7.07
N MET A 89 -3.26 18.81 6.68
CA MET A 89 -2.72 18.04 5.55
C MET A 89 -1.79 16.91 5.99
N LEU A 90 -0.93 17.16 6.99
CA LEU A 90 0.15 16.23 7.35
C LEU A 90 -0.37 15.07 8.20
N THR A 91 -0.55 13.91 7.57
CA THR A 91 -1.06 12.67 8.19
C THR A 91 0.00 11.59 8.37
N SER A 92 1.17 11.73 7.75
CA SER A 92 2.27 10.76 7.84
C SER A 92 3.59 11.41 8.24
N LEU A 93 4.25 10.86 9.27
CA LEU A 93 5.62 11.18 9.63
C LEU A 93 6.48 9.93 9.61
N GLN A 94 7.63 10.02 8.95
CA GLN A 94 8.60 8.94 8.86
C GLN A 94 9.99 9.46 9.23
N PHE A 95 10.67 8.72 10.11
CA PHE A 95 12.05 9.01 10.50
C PHE A 95 12.91 7.79 10.19
N THR A 96 13.94 7.94 9.35
CA THR A 96 14.84 6.85 8.96
C THR A 96 16.29 7.24 9.24
N ARG A 97 17.02 6.47 10.06
CA ARG A 97 18.40 6.82 10.46
C ARG A 97 18.48 8.23 11.07
N VAL A 98 17.54 8.53 11.97
CA VAL A 98 17.46 9.82 12.67
C VAL A 98 17.94 9.65 14.11
N ASN A 99 18.87 10.52 14.51
CA ASN A 99 19.38 10.62 15.86
C ASN A 99 18.69 11.78 16.58
N PHE A 100 17.83 11.47 17.56
CA PHE A 100 17.15 12.49 18.36
C PHE A 100 17.96 12.81 19.60
N THR A 101 18.28 14.09 19.81
CA THR A 101 18.94 14.57 21.03
C THR A 101 18.04 15.45 21.90
N ALA A 102 16.87 15.86 21.37
CA ALA A 102 15.88 16.67 22.05
C ALA A 102 15.17 15.92 23.20
N SER A 103 14.63 16.67 24.16
CA SER A 103 13.74 16.11 25.21
C SER A 103 12.49 15.51 24.57
N GLN A 104 12.31 14.19 24.71
CA GLN A 104 11.29 13.42 23.99
C GLN A 104 9.84 13.75 24.38
N ASN A 105 9.61 14.29 25.58
CA ASN A 105 8.24 14.50 26.10
C ASN A 105 7.61 15.85 25.70
N GLU A 106 8.38 16.72 25.05
CA GLU A 106 7.92 18.06 24.67
C GLU A 106 7.74 18.21 23.15
N TRP A 107 7.92 17.14 22.38
CA TRP A 107 7.85 17.20 20.92
C TRP A 107 6.49 17.71 20.46
N ALA A 108 6.51 18.68 19.55
CA ALA A 108 5.32 19.07 18.85
C ALA A 108 4.97 18.00 17.81
N TRP A 109 3.67 17.71 17.67
CA TRP A 109 3.16 16.72 16.75
C TRP A 109 2.10 17.31 15.82
N PRO A 110 1.99 16.84 14.56
CA PRO A 110 0.88 17.21 13.69
C PRO A 110 -0.45 16.75 14.29
N ARG A 111 -1.46 17.63 14.27
CA ARG A 111 -2.79 17.35 14.87
C ARG A 111 -3.56 16.23 14.19
N MET A 112 -3.29 15.99 12.90
CA MET A 112 -3.96 14.98 12.09
C MET A 112 -3.06 13.77 11.81
N LEU A 113 -2.00 13.57 12.60
CA LEU A 113 -1.04 12.49 12.39
C LEU A 113 -1.76 11.14 12.54
N GLN A 114 -1.76 10.34 11.48
CA GLN A 114 -2.35 9.00 11.43
C GLN A 114 -1.28 7.91 11.38
N THR A 115 -0.14 8.17 10.74
CA THR A 115 0.94 7.21 10.55
C THR A 115 2.24 7.75 11.11
N LEU A 116 2.85 7.00 12.03
CA LEU A 116 4.20 7.27 12.54
C LEU A 116 5.09 6.06 12.25
N GLN A 117 6.19 6.31 11.54
CA GLN A 117 7.21 5.29 11.25
C GLN A 117 8.58 5.73 11.77
N LEU A 118 9.24 4.85 12.51
CA LEU A 118 10.56 5.03 13.09
C LEU A 118 11.44 3.88 12.63
N THR A 119 12.44 4.15 11.80
CA THR A 119 13.35 3.14 11.25
C THR A 119 14.80 3.49 11.58
N SER A 120 15.53 2.57 12.19
CA SER A 120 16.96 2.77 12.53
C SER A 120 17.23 4.06 13.32
N THR A 121 16.36 4.39 14.27
CA THR A 121 16.50 5.58 15.14
C THR A 121 17.22 5.22 16.44
N ASN A 122 17.63 6.22 17.22
CA ASN A 122 18.22 6.02 18.55
C ASN A 122 17.19 5.98 19.71
N LEU A 123 15.89 5.94 19.40
CA LEU A 123 14.83 6.00 20.42
C LEU A 123 14.76 4.73 21.25
N VAL A 124 15.02 4.87 22.55
CA VAL A 124 14.92 3.80 23.55
C VAL A 124 13.51 3.68 24.13
N GLN A 125 12.75 4.79 24.13
CA GLN A 125 11.36 4.86 24.56
C GLN A 125 10.57 5.73 23.57
N LEU A 126 9.26 5.49 23.47
CA LEU A 126 8.38 6.36 22.70
C LEU A 126 8.00 7.61 23.52
N PRO A 127 7.87 8.78 22.88
CA PRO A 127 7.36 9.99 23.50
C PRO A 127 6.01 9.77 24.19
N GLY A 128 5.85 10.29 25.42
CA GLY A 128 4.61 10.13 26.19
C GLY A 128 3.43 10.95 25.67
N ASN A 129 3.70 11.98 24.85
CA ASN A 129 2.72 12.94 24.35
C ASN A 129 2.24 12.65 22.91
N LEU A 130 2.37 11.41 22.45
CA LEU A 130 1.94 11.01 21.10
C LEU A 130 0.44 11.32 20.87
N PRO A 131 0.06 11.85 19.68
CA PRO A 131 -1.33 12.15 19.36
C PRO A 131 -2.21 10.89 19.36
N SER A 132 -3.42 11.00 19.92
CA SER A 132 -4.44 9.95 19.86
C SER A 132 -5.03 9.71 18.47
N THR A 133 -4.68 10.52 17.47
CA THR A 133 -5.08 10.34 16.08
C THR A 133 -4.28 9.26 15.35
N ILE A 134 -3.16 8.81 15.91
CA ILE A 134 -2.31 7.79 15.27
C ILE A 134 -3.07 6.46 15.22
N THR A 135 -3.18 5.91 14.02
CA THR A 135 -3.78 4.60 13.75
C THR A 135 -2.75 3.57 13.29
N THR A 136 -1.59 4.01 12.79
CA THR A 136 -0.50 3.14 12.33
C THR A 136 0.80 3.53 13.01
N LEU A 137 1.40 2.58 13.73
CA LEU A 137 2.70 2.74 14.36
C LEU A 137 3.65 1.64 13.87
N ALA A 138 4.76 2.03 13.26
CA ALA A 138 5.83 1.12 12.88
C ALA A 138 7.15 1.55 13.50
N VAL A 139 7.81 0.65 14.23
CA VAL A 139 9.16 0.83 14.77
C VAL A 139 10.01 -0.33 14.29
N VAL A 140 11.08 -0.02 13.55
CA VAL A 140 11.91 -1.00 12.85
C VAL A 140 13.38 -0.71 13.11
N ASP A 141 14.15 -1.72 13.49
CA ASP A 141 15.62 -1.62 13.69
C ASP A 141 16.05 -0.51 14.68
N SER A 142 15.21 -0.18 15.67
CA SER A 142 15.47 0.84 16.71
C SER A 142 15.63 0.21 18.10
N PRO A 143 16.45 0.78 19.01
CA PRO A 143 16.76 0.21 20.33
C PRO A 143 15.64 0.41 21.37
N LEU A 144 14.38 0.36 20.93
CA LEU A 144 13.21 0.54 21.79
C LEU A 144 13.15 -0.58 22.84
N THR A 145 13.12 -0.24 24.13
CA THR A 145 13.17 -1.20 25.25
C THR A 145 11.82 -1.39 25.95
N SER A 146 10.96 -0.37 25.93
CA SER A 146 9.64 -0.39 26.55
C SER A 146 8.63 0.48 25.80
N LEU A 147 7.35 0.13 25.89
CA LEU A 147 6.24 0.98 25.46
C LEU A 147 5.62 1.70 26.67
N PRO A 148 5.04 2.90 26.49
CA PRO A 148 4.23 3.55 27.52
C PRO A 148 3.07 2.65 27.96
N SER A 149 2.75 2.65 29.25
CA SER A 149 1.80 1.72 29.87
C SER A 149 0.37 1.79 29.34
N HIS A 150 -0.01 2.81 28.57
CA HIS A 150 -1.31 2.87 27.89
C HIS A 150 -1.16 3.57 26.53
N LEU A 151 -0.47 2.94 25.59
CA LEU A 151 -0.28 3.54 24.28
C LEU A 151 -1.58 3.48 23.46
N LEU A 152 -2.08 4.67 23.12
CA LEU A 152 -3.04 4.97 22.04
C LEU A 152 -4.07 3.86 21.71
N PRO A 153 -5.28 3.89 22.31
CA PRO A 153 -6.31 2.88 22.03
C PRO A 153 -6.86 2.90 20.59
N SER A 154 -6.52 3.92 19.81
CA SER A 154 -6.92 4.13 18.42
C SER A 154 -6.04 3.42 17.38
N LEU A 155 -4.98 2.73 17.82
CA LEU A 155 -4.10 1.99 16.91
C LEU A 155 -4.84 0.85 16.20
N ASN A 156 -4.72 0.80 14.88
CA ASN A 156 -5.26 -0.23 14.00
C ASN A 156 -4.16 -1.19 13.50
N ASP A 157 -2.96 -0.67 13.26
CA ASP A 157 -1.80 -1.42 12.75
C ASP A 157 -0.55 -1.11 13.59
N VAL A 158 0.04 -2.14 14.18
CA VAL A 158 1.21 -2.05 15.05
C VAL A 158 2.29 -3.00 14.55
N GLY A 159 3.43 -2.44 14.15
CA GLY A 159 4.61 -3.20 13.74
C GLY A 159 5.83 -2.84 14.57
N LEU A 160 6.33 -3.79 15.36
CA LEU A 160 7.54 -3.64 16.17
C LEU A 160 8.53 -4.70 15.73
N ARG A 161 9.53 -4.29 14.94
CA ARG A 161 10.48 -5.21 14.29
C ARG A 161 11.91 -4.89 14.67
N ASN A 162 12.67 -5.93 15.00
CA ASN A 162 14.09 -5.86 15.38
C ASN A 162 14.34 -4.79 16.45
N THR A 163 13.45 -4.72 17.45
CA THR A 163 13.61 -3.82 18.61
C THR A 163 14.24 -4.56 19.79
N GLN A 164 14.53 -3.83 20.87
CA GLN A 164 15.08 -4.39 22.11
C GLN A 164 14.00 -4.49 23.21
N LEU A 165 12.72 -4.62 22.81
CA LEU A 165 11.58 -4.62 23.73
C LEU A 165 11.72 -5.77 24.72
N GLN A 166 11.66 -5.49 26.02
CA GLN A 166 11.83 -6.51 27.07
C GLN A 166 10.49 -7.08 27.55
N SER A 167 9.47 -6.23 27.58
CA SER A 167 8.12 -6.58 28.01
C SER A 167 7.06 -5.84 27.18
N LEU A 168 5.93 -6.51 26.97
CA LEU A 168 4.72 -5.92 26.37
C LEU A 168 3.60 -5.98 27.41
N GLN A 169 3.29 -4.83 28.03
CA GLN A 169 2.38 -4.77 29.17
C GLN A 169 1.37 -3.63 29.06
N ASP A 170 0.14 -3.86 29.55
CA ASP A 170 -0.91 -2.86 29.78
C ASP A 170 -1.45 -2.13 28.53
N GLN A 171 -1.28 -2.73 27.34
CA GLN A 171 -1.65 -2.08 26.07
C GLN A 171 -3.14 -2.23 25.73
N PRO A 172 -3.90 -1.12 25.57
CA PRO A 172 -5.34 -1.13 25.32
C PRO A 172 -5.67 -1.24 23.81
N TRP A 173 -5.16 -2.27 23.15
CA TRP A 173 -5.21 -2.44 21.68
C TRP A 173 -6.53 -3.03 21.17
N SER A 174 -7.66 -2.47 21.63
CA SER A 174 -9.00 -2.91 21.29
C SER A 174 -9.41 -2.61 19.84
N ALA A 175 -8.73 -1.68 19.16
CA ALA A 175 -8.92 -1.36 17.74
C ALA A 175 -7.92 -2.06 16.79
N VAL A 176 -6.88 -2.74 17.32
CA VAL A 176 -5.80 -3.30 16.50
C VAL A 176 -6.32 -4.46 15.64
N THR A 177 -6.20 -4.29 14.33
CA THR A 177 -6.53 -5.30 13.31
C THR A 177 -5.29 -6.04 12.80
N ARG A 178 -4.10 -5.44 12.97
CA ARG A 178 -2.81 -6.02 12.55
C ARG A 178 -1.74 -5.80 13.61
N LEU A 179 -1.09 -6.89 14.03
CA LEU A 179 0.01 -6.86 14.99
C LEU A 179 1.19 -7.69 14.47
N SER A 180 2.36 -7.07 14.35
CA SER A 180 3.61 -7.71 13.91
C SER A 180 4.71 -7.48 14.94
N LEU A 181 5.16 -8.55 15.59
CA LEU A 181 6.29 -8.57 16.50
C LEU A 181 7.36 -9.51 15.93
N GLU A 182 8.42 -8.95 15.37
CA GLU A 182 9.42 -9.74 14.65
C GLU A 182 10.83 -9.38 15.13
N GLY A 183 11.68 -10.36 15.42
CA GLY A 183 13.08 -10.11 15.78
C GLY A 183 13.29 -9.46 17.15
N ASN A 184 12.27 -9.38 18.00
CA ASN A 184 12.40 -8.83 19.37
C ASN A 184 12.92 -9.92 20.32
N MET A 185 14.20 -10.27 20.20
CA MET A 185 14.81 -11.39 20.94
C MET A 185 14.88 -11.18 22.46
N GLN A 186 14.79 -9.94 22.95
CA GLN A 186 14.75 -9.63 24.38
C GLN A 186 13.34 -9.70 24.99
N LEU A 187 12.30 -9.81 24.16
CA LEU A 187 10.92 -9.78 24.61
C LEU A 187 10.60 -11.08 25.36
N SER A 188 10.52 -10.98 26.68
CA SER A 188 10.38 -12.12 27.57
C SER A 188 9.00 -12.23 28.24
N SER A 189 8.24 -11.13 28.30
CA SER A 189 6.93 -11.10 28.94
C SER A 189 5.88 -10.39 28.09
N TRP A 190 4.69 -10.98 28.05
CA TRP A 190 3.48 -10.39 27.50
C TRP A 190 2.39 -10.50 28.56
N SER A 191 1.86 -9.36 29.03
CA SER A 191 0.82 -9.36 30.05
C SER A 191 -0.18 -8.22 29.91
N ASN A 192 -1.47 -8.49 30.17
CA ASN A 192 -2.50 -7.44 30.23
C ASN A 192 -2.60 -6.57 28.95
N VAL A 193 -2.50 -7.21 27.77
CA VAL A 193 -2.71 -6.55 26.47
C VAL A 193 -4.10 -6.94 25.97
N THR A 194 -4.98 -5.96 25.79
CA THR A 194 -6.29 -6.19 25.20
C THR A 194 -6.18 -6.20 23.69
N LEU A 195 -6.70 -7.24 23.02
CA LEU A 195 -6.71 -7.32 21.55
C LEU A 195 -8.13 -7.18 20.98
N SER A 196 -8.23 -6.59 19.79
CA SER A 196 -9.50 -6.47 19.08
C SER A 196 -10.08 -7.83 18.68
N SER A 197 -11.40 -8.00 18.79
CA SER A 197 -12.10 -9.14 18.19
C SER A 197 -12.01 -9.17 16.66
N ASN A 198 -11.65 -8.03 16.04
CA ASN A 198 -11.40 -7.86 14.61
C ASN A 198 -9.92 -8.02 14.23
N LEU A 199 -9.08 -8.61 15.09
CA LEU A 199 -7.70 -8.90 14.74
C LEU A 199 -7.64 -9.84 13.53
N LEU A 200 -7.10 -9.35 12.42
CA LEU A 200 -7.00 -10.04 11.12
C LEU A 200 -5.62 -10.65 10.91
N PHE A 201 -4.58 -10.04 11.46
CA PHE A 201 -3.20 -10.46 11.26
C PHE A 201 -2.40 -10.43 12.57
N LEU A 202 -1.76 -11.55 12.90
CA LEU A 202 -0.77 -11.65 13.95
C LEU A 202 0.49 -12.32 13.40
N SER A 203 1.62 -11.61 13.47
CA SER A 203 2.94 -12.17 13.16
C SER A 203 3.81 -12.13 14.40
N LEU A 204 4.24 -13.32 14.83
CA LEU A 204 5.22 -13.51 15.89
C LEU A 204 6.40 -14.25 15.26
N LYS A 205 7.55 -13.57 15.13
CA LYS A 205 8.75 -14.17 14.55
C LYS A 205 9.98 -13.91 15.37
N ASN A 206 10.83 -14.93 15.55
CA ASN A 206 12.08 -14.82 16.30
C ASN A 206 11.85 -14.19 17.69
N LEU A 207 10.97 -14.79 18.49
CA LEU A 207 10.59 -14.33 19.83
C LEU A 207 10.77 -15.44 20.86
N GLN A 208 11.10 -15.06 22.10
CA GLN A 208 11.26 -16.00 23.22
C GLN A 208 10.51 -15.51 24.48
N LEU A 209 9.21 -15.82 24.54
CA LEU A 209 8.39 -15.49 25.70
C LEU A 209 8.61 -16.50 26.83
N ARG A 210 8.92 -16.00 28.03
CA ARG A 210 8.98 -16.76 29.28
C ARG A 210 7.73 -16.58 30.14
N SER A 211 6.94 -15.55 29.82
CA SER A 211 5.67 -15.27 30.45
C SER A 211 4.68 -14.79 29.39
N PHE A 212 3.52 -15.44 29.32
CA PHE A 212 2.44 -15.06 28.42
C PHE A 212 1.12 -15.11 29.17
N ASN A 213 0.80 -14.01 29.85
CA ASN A 213 -0.34 -13.88 30.76
C ASN A 213 -1.44 -13.05 30.09
N ILE A 214 -2.56 -13.69 29.76
CA ILE A 214 -3.66 -13.04 29.04
C ILE A 214 -5.00 -13.25 29.75
N ASP A 215 -5.97 -12.40 29.48
CA ASP A 215 -7.35 -12.60 29.93
C ASP A 215 -8.11 -13.54 28.99
N GLU A 216 -9.31 -13.94 29.41
CA GLU A 216 -10.16 -14.87 28.66
C GLU A 216 -10.60 -14.29 27.30
N ALA A 217 -10.86 -12.98 27.23
CA ALA A 217 -11.24 -12.31 25.99
C ALA A 217 -10.11 -12.35 24.96
N THR A 218 -8.88 -12.01 25.36
CA THR A 218 -7.69 -12.03 24.50
C THR A 218 -7.35 -13.47 24.10
N PHE A 219 -7.50 -14.44 25.00
CA PHE A 219 -7.35 -15.85 24.65
C PHE A 219 -8.32 -16.27 23.55
N ALA A 220 -9.59 -15.88 23.64
CA ALA A 220 -10.59 -16.18 22.61
C ALA A 220 -10.22 -15.56 21.25
N VAL A 221 -9.77 -14.31 21.24
CA VAL A 221 -9.29 -13.62 20.01
C VAL A 221 -8.11 -14.38 19.39
N LEU A 222 -7.08 -14.67 20.18
CA LEU A 222 -5.87 -15.34 19.71
C LEU A 222 -6.16 -16.74 19.18
N ASN A 223 -6.98 -17.53 19.89
CA ASN A 223 -7.34 -18.88 19.47
C ASN A 223 -8.17 -18.86 18.17
N GLY A 224 -9.04 -17.86 18.02
CA GLY A 224 -9.84 -17.61 16.83
C GLY A 224 -9.04 -17.17 15.58
N LEU A 225 -7.76 -16.81 15.69
CA LEU A 225 -6.91 -16.48 14.53
C LEU A 225 -6.62 -17.67 13.62
N THR A 226 -6.93 -18.89 14.06
CA THR A 226 -6.75 -20.11 13.27
C THR A 226 -7.93 -20.43 12.35
N SER A 227 -8.99 -19.63 12.37
CA SER A 227 -10.19 -19.79 11.54
C SER A 227 -10.54 -18.51 10.75
N ASN A 228 -11.39 -18.65 9.72
CA ASN A 228 -12.08 -17.53 9.04
C ASN A 228 -11.20 -16.45 8.39
N GLY A 229 -10.26 -16.80 7.52
CA GLY A 229 -9.53 -15.82 6.70
C GLY A 229 -8.58 -14.89 7.46
N ARG A 230 -8.38 -15.13 8.77
CA ARG A 230 -7.40 -14.46 9.62
C ARG A 230 -6.04 -15.15 9.48
N LEU A 231 -4.96 -14.37 9.53
CA LEU A 231 -3.60 -14.86 9.29
C LEU A 231 -2.76 -14.82 10.56
N LEU A 232 -2.34 -16.00 10.99
CA LEU A 232 -1.39 -16.22 12.07
C LEU A 232 -0.06 -16.71 11.50
N VAL A 233 1.01 -15.96 11.76
CA VAL A 233 2.39 -16.34 11.40
C VAL A 233 3.19 -16.58 12.66
N LEU A 234 3.67 -17.81 12.83
CA LEU A 234 4.55 -18.22 13.91
C LEU A 234 5.83 -18.77 13.28
N GLU A 235 6.96 -18.11 13.49
CA GLU A 235 8.24 -18.55 12.91
C GLU A 235 9.34 -18.38 13.95
N LYS A 236 10.00 -19.48 14.35
CA LYS A 236 11.05 -19.46 15.38
C LYS A 236 10.59 -18.75 16.68
N THR A 237 9.31 -18.90 17.01
CA THR A 237 8.71 -18.38 18.24
C THR A 237 8.68 -19.48 19.29
N VAL A 238 9.25 -19.19 20.47
CA VAL A 238 9.26 -20.07 21.62
C VAL A 238 8.47 -19.42 22.75
N ILE A 239 7.52 -20.16 23.31
CA ILE A 239 6.73 -19.73 24.48
C ILE A 239 6.95 -20.79 25.56
N THR A 240 7.69 -20.44 26.59
CA THR A 240 7.96 -21.29 27.75
C THR A 240 7.19 -20.72 28.93
N LEU A 241 6.28 -21.50 29.52
CA LEU A 241 5.50 -21.07 30.67
C LEU A 241 5.97 -21.74 31.95
N ASP A 242 5.98 -20.99 33.05
CA ASP A 242 6.04 -21.55 34.40
C ASP A 242 4.61 -21.82 34.89
N SER A 243 4.26 -23.11 35.00
CA SER A 243 2.94 -23.54 35.45
C SER A 243 2.64 -23.14 36.90
N GLY A 244 3.66 -23.14 37.78
CA GLY A 244 3.52 -22.72 39.17
C GLY A 244 3.27 -21.22 39.28
N ALA A 245 4.02 -20.41 38.52
CA ALA A 245 3.79 -18.97 38.44
C ALA A 245 2.41 -18.63 37.86
N CYS A 246 1.95 -19.39 36.85
CA CYS A 246 0.62 -19.20 36.28
C CYS A 246 -0.49 -19.44 37.32
N GLN A 247 -0.43 -20.57 38.03
CA GLN A 247 -1.38 -20.94 39.08
C GLN A 247 -1.36 -19.97 40.26
N ALA A 248 -0.18 -19.56 40.72
CA ALA A 248 -0.02 -18.57 41.78
C ALA A 248 -0.66 -17.22 41.43
N SER A 249 -0.74 -16.90 40.14
CA SER A 249 -1.39 -15.69 39.63
C SER A 249 -2.91 -15.83 39.39
N GLY A 250 -3.51 -16.95 39.82
CA GLY A 250 -4.92 -17.28 39.59
C GLY A 250 -5.25 -17.70 38.15
N GLY A 251 -4.23 -18.00 37.33
CA GLY A 251 -4.38 -18.37 35.94
C GLY A 251 -4.34 -19.88 35.70
N VAL A 252 -4.87 -20.29 34.55
CA VAL A 252 -4.83 -21.68 34.07
C VAL A 252 -4.02 -21.75 32.79
N VAL A 253 -3.02 -22.63 32.75
CA VAL A 253 -2.25 -22.90 31.52
C VAL A 253 -3.19 -23.54 30.50
N SER A 254 -3.43 -22.84 29.41
CA SER A 254 -4.37 -23.24 28.36
C SER A 254 -3.66 -23.34 27.01
N PRO A 255 -3.83 -24.45 26.26
CA PRO A 255 -3.24 -24.59 24.92
C PRO A 255 -3.76 -23.53 23.95
N LEU A 256 -2.87 -23.00 23.11
CA LEU A 256 -3.15 -22.07 22.02
C LEU A 256 -2.69 -22.68 20.69
N TRP A 257 -3.43 -22.38 19.62
CA TRP A 257 -3.04 -22.71 18.25
C TRP A 257 -2.63 -24.18 18.07
N THR A 258 -3.44 -25.09 18.61
CA THR A 258 -3.13 -26.54 18.65
C THR A 258 -2.84 -27.16 17.29
N SER A 259 -3.35 -26.56 16.20
CA SER A 259 -3.06 -26.95 14.81
C SER A 259 -1.70 -26.47 14.27
N ARG A 260 -0.98 -25.61 15.00
CA ARG A 260 0.27 -24.95 14.56
C ARG A 260 1.48 -25.30 15.42
N GLY A 261 1.29 -26.03 16.52
CA GLY A 261 2.35 -26.46 17.41
C GLY A 261 1.89 -26.54 18.86
N SER A 262 2.84 -26.81 19.76
CA SER A 262 2.59 -26.86 21.20
C SER A 262 2.82 -25.47 21.83
N TYR A 263 1.85 -24.58 21.65
CA TYR A 263 1.83 -23.27 22.30
C TYR A 263 0.80 -23.26 23.43
N SER A 264 1.07 -22.50 24.47
CA SER A 264 0.15 -22.30 25.60
C SER A 264 0.26 -20.87 26.10
N ALA A 265 -0.81 -20.38 26.74
CA ALA A 265 -0.80 -19.15 27.50
C ALA A 265 -1.32 -19.39 28.92
N CYS A 266 -0.90 -18.53 29.85
CA CYS A 266 -1.52 -18.47 31.17
C CYS A 266 -2.76 -17.58 31.09
N VAL A 267 -3.95 -18.19 31.19
CA VAL A 267 -5.22 -17.48 31.06
C VAL A 267 -5.78 -17.17 32.44
N ARG A 268 -5.90 -15.88 32.78
CA ARG A 268 -6.56 -15.44 34.01
C ARG A 268 -8.07 -15.41 33.78
N ARG A 269 -8.80 -16.16 34.61
CA ARG A 269 -10.27 -16.04 34.67
C ARG A 269 -10.63 -14.88 35.58
N PRO A 270 -11.68 -14.10 35.27
CA PRO A 270 -12.20 -13.14 36.22
C PRO A 270 -12.53 -13.87 37.53
N ALA A 271 -12.07 -13.34 38.66
CA ALA A 271 -12.49 -13.83 39.96
C ALA A 271 -14.03 -13.76 40.00
N ILE A 272 -14.69 -14.91 40.14
CA ILE A 272 -16.11 -14.94 40.44
C ILE A 272 -16.24 -14.13 41.75
N PRO A 273 -16.99 -13.02 41.78
CA PRO A 273 -17.23 -12.35 43.05
C PRO A 273 -17.92 -13.37 43.94
N GLU A 274 -17.29 -13.71 45.08
CA GLU A 274 -17.93 -14.52 46.11
C GLU A 274 -19.27 -13.85 46.42
N THR A 275 -20.36 -14.51 46.01
CA THR A 275 -21.71 -14.08 46.34
C THR A 275 -21.83 -14.12 47.86
N PRO A 276 -22.09 -13.00 48.55
CA PRO A 276 -22.54 -13.09 49.93
C PRO A 276 -23.87 -13.84 49.92
N ALA A 277 -24.05 -14.76 50.87
CA ALA A 277 -25.28 -15.53 51.01
C ALA A 277 -26.49 -14.58 51.00
N THR A 278 -27.32 -14.67 49.96
CA THR A 278 -28.57 -13.93 49.88
C THR A 278 -29.69 -14.81 50.40
N ASP A 279 -30.29 -14.35 51.51
CA ASP A 279 -31.60 -14.76 51.99
C ASP A 279 -32.64 -14.77 50.86
N ASP A 280 -33.54 -15.75 50.95
CA ASP A 280 -34.69 -15.97 50.06
C ASP A 280 -35.54 -14.70 49.89
N LEU A 281 -35.60 -14.15 48.67
CA LEU A 281 -36.58 -13.13 48.30
C LEU A 281 -37.65 -13.72 47.35
N SER A 282 -38.88 -13.74 47.88
CA SER A 282 -40.11 -14.29 47.30
C SER A 282 -40.40 -13.89 45.84
N THR A 283 -40.77 -14.90 45.05
CA THR A 283 -41.27 -14.90 43.66
C THR A 283 -42.44 -13.93 43.38
N SER A 284 -43.04 -13.32 44.41
CA SER A 284 -44.17 -12.39 44.30
C SER A 284 -43.80 -10.97 43.86
N VAL A 285 -42.53 -10.55 43.98
CA VAL A 285 -42.08 -9.20 43.62
C VAL A 285 -41.79 -9.08 42.11
N VAL A 286 -41.20 -10.12 41.51
CA VAL A 286 -40.84 -10.15 40.08
C VAL A 286 -42.07 -10.09 39.18
N VAL A 287 -43.14 -10.80 39.55
CA VAL A 287 -44.40 -10.83 38.77
C VAL A 287 -45.10 -9.46 38.74
N ARG A 288 -44.99 -8.66 39.82
CA ARG A 288 -45.62 -7.32 39.89
C ARG A 288 -44.92 -6.29 39.00
N LEU A 289 -43.59 -6.39 38.85
CA LEU A 289 -42.81 -5.49 38.01
C LEU A 289 -43.04 -5.73 36.51
N VAL A 290 -43.20 -6.98 36.11
CA VAL A 290 -43.48 -7.35 34.70
C VAL A 290 -44.88 -6.89 34.27
N ILE A 291 -45.90 -7.06 35.12
CA ILE A 291 -47.27 -6.62 34.82
C ILE A 291 -47.33 -5.08 34.74
N GLY A 292 -46.60 -4.36 35.60
CA GLY A 292 -46.52 -2.90 35.56
C GLY A 292 -45.88 -2.36 34.27
N GLY A 293 -44.81 -3.01 33.79
CA GLY A 293 -44.16 -2.64 32.53
C GLY A 293 -45.05 -2.84 31.31
N ILE A 294 -45.81 -3.93 31.26
CA ILE A 294 -46.71 -4.23 30.14
C ILE A 294 -47.87 -3.21 30.07
N LEU A 295 -48.45 -2.82 31.21
CA LEU A 295 -49.53 -1.83 31.25
C LEU A 295 -49.07 -0.43 30.79
N LEU A 296 -47.82 -0.07 31.09
CA LEU A 296 -47.20 1.19 30.65
C LEU A 296 -46.94 1.23 29.13
N CYS A 297 -46.52 0.10 28.56
CA CYS A 297 -46.37 -0.05 27.10
C CYS A 297 -47.71 0.01 26.36
N VAL A 298 -48.78 -0.57 26.90
CA VAL A 298 -50.10 -0.49 26.28
C VAL A 298 -50.67 0.93 26.33
N ALA A 299 -50.53 1.63 27.46
CA ALA A 299 -50.99 3.01 27.61
C ALA A 299 -50.30 3.99 26.65
N SER A 300 -48.99 3.82 26.43
CA SER A 300 -48.21 4.65 25.50
C SER A 300 -48.61 4.43 24.03
N VAL A 301 -48.91 3.19 23.64
CA VAL A 301 -49.41 2.89 22.28
C VAL A 301 -50.80 3.51 22.05
N VAL A 302 -51.71 3.43 23.03
CA VAL A 302 -53.05 4.05 22.94
C VAL A 302 -52.96 5.57 22.82
N ALA A 303 -52.05 6.21 23.56
CA ALA A 303 -51.82 7.65 23.48
C ALA A 303 -51.32 8.09 22.09
N VAL A 304 -50.40 7.33 21.49
CA VAL A 304 -49.89 7.61 20.14
C VAL A 304 -51.00 7.47 19.10
N VAL A 305 -51.82 6.41 19.17
CA VAL A 305 -52.96 6.22 18.25
C VAL A 305 -54.00 7.34 18.39
N TRP A 306 -54.26 7.82 19.59
CA TRP A 306 -55.18 8.94 19.84
C TRP A 306 -54.65 10.25 19.24
N ILE A 307 -53.36 10.55 19.39
CA ILE A 307 -52.72 11.75 18.82
C ILE A 307 -52.76 11.72 17.29
N VAL A 308 -52.47 10.57 16.67
CA VAL A 308 -52.50 10.41 15.20
C VAL A 308 -53.94 10.55 14.66
N ARG A 309 -54.94 10.01 15.36
CA ARG A 309 -56.36 10.17 14.98
C ARG A 309 -56.86 11.60 15.16
N ARG A 310 -56.35 12.35 16.14
CA ARG A 310 -56.73 13.76 16.37
C ARG A 310 -56.17 14.72 15.32
N ARG A 311 -55.03 14.38 14.70
CA ARG A 311 -54.37 15.19 13.66
C ARG A 311 -54.90 14.97 12.23
N ARG A 312 -55.83 14.02 12.01
CA ARG A 312 -56.40 13.71 10.68
C ARG A 312 -57.89 14.07 10.54
N ARG A 313 -58.33 15.22 11.07
CA ARG A 313 -59.67 15.76 10.77
C ARG A 313 -59.59 16.75 9.59
N PRO A 314 -60.42 16.62 8.54
CA PRO A 314 -60.42 17.53 7.40
C PRO A 314 -61.09 18.88 7.74
N PRO A 315 -60.71 20.00 7.11
CA PRO A 315 -61.41 21.27 7.24
C PRO A 315 -62.73 21.29 6.43
N ALA A 316 -63.75 21.95 6.99
CA ALA A 316 -65.07 22.16 6.39
C ALA A 316 -65.06 23.28 5.31
N PRO A 317 -66.04 23.30 4.38
CA PRO A 317 -66.04 24.24 3.24
C PRO A 317 -66.58 25.63 3.62
N PRO A 318 -66.16 26.72 2.92
CA PRO A 318 -66.72 28.05 3.15
C PRO A 318 -67.96 28.31 2.27
N THR A 319 -68.98 28.89 2.89
CA THR A 319 -70.21 29.40 2.28
C THR A 319 -70.05 30.87 1.88
N VAL A 320 -70.72 31.24 0.78
CA VAL A 320 -70.70 32.53 0.06
C VAL A 320 -71.44 33.66 0.80
N THR A 321 -70.83 34.85 0.83
CA THR A 321 -71.40 36.21 0.67
C THR A 321 -70.22 37.09 0.24
N GLY A 322 -70.24 38.09 -0.65
CA GLY A 322 -71.19 38.69 -1.56
C GLY A 322 -70.55 40.03 -2.01
N SER A 323 -70.64 40.34 -3.32
CA SER A 323 -70.57 41.68 -3.94
C SER A 323 -69.24 42.24 -4.52
N SER A 324 -69.43 42.81 -5.73
CA SER A 324 -68.61 43.74 -6.53
C SER A 324 -67.39 43.17 -7.28
N LEU A 325 -66.99 43.63 -8.47
CA LEU A 325 -67.57 44.26 -9.67
C LEU A 325 -66.37 44.35 -10.65
N ALA A 326 -66.62 44.22 -11.96
CA ALA A 326 -65.74 44.58 -13.11
C ALA A 326 -64.40 43.81 -13.26
N ALA A 327 -64.21 42.97 -14.29
CA ALA A 327 -63.84 43.30 -15.68
C ALA A 327 -62.49 44.07 -15.79
N ASP A 328 -61.43 43.43 -16.30
CA ASP A 328 -60.83 43.78 -17.60
C ASP A 328 -59.53 43.02 -17.96
N MET A 329 -59.29 43.06 -19.26
CA MET A 329 -58.26 42.45 -20.11
C MET A 329 -56.81 42.89 -19.80
N ALA A 330 -55.81 42.06 -20.12
CA ALA A 330 -54.69 42.39 -21.02
C ALA A 330 -53.62 41.27 -21.10
N ARG A 331 -52.87 41.29 -22.21
CA ARG A 331 -52.06 40.24 -22.86
C ARG A 331 -50.56 40.25 -22.43
N PRO A 332 -49.69 39.39 -23.01
CA PRO A 332 -48.47 38.83 -22.39
C PRO A 332 -47.19 39.58 -22.76
N LEU A 333 -46.06 39.21 -22.13
CA LEU A 333 -44.73 39.49 -22.66
C LEU A 333 -43.85 38.24 -22.70
N GLN A 334 -43.25 38.10 -23.86
CA GLN A 334 -42.38 37.07 -24.40
C GLN A 334 -40.92 37.46 -24.12
N SER A 335 -40.02 36.50 -23.94
CA SER A 335 -38.58 36.73 -24.11
C SER A 335 -37.89 35.43 -24.52
N ASP A 336 -37.49 35.40 -25.79
CA ASP A 336 -36.57 34.47 -26.40
C ASP A 336 -35.20 34.47 -25.70
N ARG A 337 -34.59 33.28 -25.57
CA ARG A 337 -33.15 33.09 -25.81
C ARG A 337 -32.82 31.63 -26.13
N ALA A 338 -31.99 31.50 -27.16
CA ALA A 338 -31.63 30.31 -27.93
C ALA A 338 -30.88 29.20 -27.14
N PRO A 339 -30.84 27.96 -27.66
CA PRO A 339 -30.16 26.84 -27.05
C PRO A 339 -28.66 26.84 -27.38
N THR A 340 -27.80 26.98 -26.38
CA THR A 340 -26.36 26.71 -26.49
C THR A 340 -26.09 25.21 -26.35
N THR A 341 -25.71 24.60 -27.46
CA THR A 341 -25.05 23.30 -27.53
C THR A 341 -23.57 23.44 -27.11
N LYS A 342 -23.13 22.62 -26.16
CA LYS A 342 -21.88 21.81 -26.16
C LYS A 342 -21.60 21.27 -24.74
N PRO A 343 -21.53 19.94 -24.53
CA PRO A 343 -20.64 19.38 -23.55
C PRO A 343 -19.23 19.32 -24.16
N THR A 344 -18.24 19.73 -23.38
CA THR A 344 -16.82 19.67 -23.71
C THR A 344 -16.35 18.22 -23.65
N MET A 345 -15.60 17.74 -24.65
CA MET A 345 -15.14 16.33 -24.77
C MET A 345 -14.48 15.76 -23.49
N ALA A 346 -13.84 16.60 -22.66
CA ALA A 346 -13.14 16.18 -21.44
C ALA A 346 -14.06 15.73 -20.28
N GLU A 347 -15.29 16.25 -20.17
CA GLU A 347 -16.23 15.79 -19.13
C GLU A 347 -16.77 14.39 -19.47
N THR A 348 -16.92 14.10 -20.77
CA THR A 348 -17.48 12.83 -21.25
C THR A 348 -16.54 11.66 -20.97
N ASP A 349 -15.23 11.87 -21.08
CA ASP A 349 -14.23 10.84 -20.77
C ASP A 349 -14.15 10.54 -19.27
N GLY A 350 -14.20 11.56 -18.40
CA GLY A 350 -14.23 11.35 -16.95
C GLY A 350 -15.44 10.53 -16.48
N TYR A 351 -16.62 10.77 -17.07
CA TYR A 351 -17.82 9.96 -16.80
C TYR A 351 -17.69 8.51 -17.32
N ARG A 352 -17.06 8.29 -18.47
CA ARG A 352 -16.84 6.95 -19.04
C ARG A 352 -15.86 6.14 -18.21
N THR A 353 -14.75 6.73 -17.79
CA THR A 353 -13.76 6.13 -16.90
C THR A 353 -14.38 5.75 -15.55
N LEU A 354 -15.14 6.65 -14.91
CA LEU A 354 -15.85 6.34 -13.67
C LEU A 354 -16.89 5.23 -13.84
N ALA A 355 -17.60 5.20 -14.98
CA ALA A 355 -18.56 4.15 -15.27
C ALA A 355 -17.89 2.77 -15.43
N LEU A 356 -16.72 2.72 -16.09
CA LEU A 356 -15.93 1.50 -16.19
C LEU A 356 -15.43 1.03 -14.81
N LEU A 357 -14.81 1.93 -14.05
CA LEU A 357 -14.29 1.60 -12.71
C LEU A 357 -15.40 1.09 -11.79
N ASN A 358 -16.60 1.69 -11.86
CA ASN A 358 -17.75 1.22 -11.09
C ASN A 358 -18.24 -0.17 -11.52
N ARG A 359 -18.12 -0.54 -12.81
CA ARG A 359 -18.46 -1.89 -13.28
C ARG A 359 -17.45 -2.94 -12.82
N LEU A 360 -16.18 -2.55 -12.74
CA LEU A 360 -15.08 -3.39 -12.27
C LEU A 360 -14.94 -3.38 -10.74
N ARG A 361 -15.78 -2.61 -10.04
CA ARG A 361 -15.65 -2.38 -8.61
C ARG A 361 -15.96 -3.65 -7.84
N LEU A 362 -14.97 -4.11 -7.10
CA LEU A 362 -15.12 -5.17 -6.13
C LEU A 362 -15.67 -4.60 -4.82
N ASP A 363 -16.49 -5.41 -4.15
CA ASP A 363 -16.90 -5.12 -2.78
C ASP A 363 -15.68 -5.18 -1.86
N ALA A 364 -15.27 -4.01 -1.35
CA ALA A 364 -14.10 -3.87 -0.49
C ALA A 364 -14.23 -4.66 0.82
N SER A 365 -15.45 -4.96 1.29
CA SER A 365 -15.64 -5.78 2.50
C SER A 365 -15.31 -7.26 2.27
N SER A 366 -15.37 -7.70 1.00
CA SER A 366 -15.06 -9.06 0.57
C SER A 366 -13.61 -9.23 0.10
N LEU A 367 -12.82 -8.14 0.08
CA LEU A 367 -11.40 -8.13 -0.29
C LEU A 367 -10.53 -8.04 0.96
N VAL A 368 -9.79 -9.10 1.25
CA VAL A 368 -8.90 -9.18 2.42
C VAL A 368 -7.45 -9.14 1.96
N ARG A 369 -6.69 -8.15 2.43
CA ARG A 369 -5.26 -8.02 2.16
C ARG A 369 -4.44 -8.84 3.16
N GLY A 370 -3.48 -9.61 2.65
CA GLY A 370 -2.55 -10.46 3.39
C GLY A 370 -1.10 -9.98 3.30
N ARG A 371 -0.15 -10.93 3.16
CA ARG A 371 1.30 -10.65 3.13
C ARG A 371 1.69 -9.78 1.94
N LEU A 372 2.73 -8.97 2.10
CA LEU A 372 3.38 -8.30 0.98
C LEU A 372 4.08 -9.35 0.11
N LEU A 373 3.81 -9.32 -1.20
CA LEU A 373 4.46 -10.15 -2.21
C LEU A 373 5.64 -9.41 -2.85
N GLY A 374 5.52 -8.09 -3.06
CA GLY A 374 6.58 -7.29 -3.63
C GLY A 374 6.41 -5.78 -3.36
N ALA A 375 7.52 -5.08 -3.22
CA ALA A 375 7.57 -3.62 -3.12
C ALA A 375 8.33 -3.07 -4.34
N GLY A 376 7.66 -2.23 -5.13
CA GLY A 376 8.27 -1.49 -6.24
C GLY A 376 8.44 -0.01 -5.91
N ALA A 377 8.95 0.79 -6.85
CA ALA A 377 9.08 2.24 -6.66
C ALA A 377 7.72 2.98 -6.65
N HIS A 378 6.68 2.38 -7.25
CA HIS A 378 5.38 3.03 -7.50
C HIS A 378 4.19 2.30 -6.89
N ALA A 379 4.36 1.02 -6.52
CA ALA A 379 3.28 0.21 -5.98
C ALA A 379 3.79 -0.87 -5.02
N HIS A 380 2.95 -1.20 -4.05
CA HIS A 380 3.07 -2.43 -3.26
C HIS A 380 2.12 -3.48 -3.82
N VAL A 381 2.57 -4.72 -3.90
CA VAL A 381 1.74 -5.87 -4.28
C VAL A 381 1.59 -6.77 -3.07
N TYR A 382 0.35 -7.02 -2.67
CA TYR A 382 0.01 -7.90 -1.56
C TYR A 382 -0.68 -9.15 -2.07
N HIS A 383 -0.48 -10.26 -1.38
CA HIS A 383 -1.39 -11.39 -1.45
C HIS A 383 -2.72 -10.95 -0.84
N GLY A 384 -3.83 -11.49 -1.31
CA GLY A 384 -5.14 -11.26 -0.74
C GLY A 384 -6.10 -12.41 -1.00
N MET A 385 -7.31 -12.26 -0.48
CA MET A 385 -8.44 -13.15 -0.75
C MET A 385 -9.62 -12.30 -1.18
N TYR A 386 -10.28 -12.68 -2.28
CA TYR A 386 -11.55 -12.12 -2.71
C TYR A 386 -12.55 -13.25 -2.89
N ASN A 387 -13.66 -13.24 -2.13
CA ASN A 387 -14.65 -14.32 -2.13
C ASN A 387 -14.01 -15.73 -2.00
N ALA A 388 -13.11 -15.88 -1.02
CA ALA A 388 -12.33 -17.10 -0.77
C ALA A 388 -11.39 -17.56 -1.92
N THR A 389 -11.20 -16.74 -2.95
CA THR A 389 -10.25 -16.99 -4.03
C THR A 389 -8.97 -16.18 -3.80
N PRO A 390 -7.77 -16.79 -3.88
CA PRO A 390 -6.50 -16.07 -3.79
C PRO A 390 -6.36 -15.02 -4.89
N VAL A 391 -5.97 -13.79 -4.51
CA VAL A 391 -5.76 -12.67 -5.42
C VAL A 391 -4.45 -11.94 -5.11
N ALA A 392 -3.94 -11.19 -6.08
CA ALA A 392 -2.87 -10.22 -5.88
C ALA A 392 -3.46 -8.80 -5.89
N ILE A 393 -3.16 -8.01 -4.86
CA ILE A 393 -3.69 -6.65 -4.67
C ILE A 393 -2.54 -5.66 -4.85
N LYS A 394 -2.53 -4.96 -5.98
CA LYS A 394 -1.55 -3.91 -6.30
C LYS A 394 -2.11 -2.55 -5.84
N THR A 395 -1.40 -1.91 -4.91
CA THR A 395 -1.80 -0.64 -4.28
C THR A 395 -0.81 0.45 -4.65
N LEU A 396 -1.32 1.63 -5.01
CA LEU A 396 -0.52 2.83 -5.20
C LEU A 396 0.17 3.29 -3.92
N MET A 397 1.37 3.85 -4.04
CA MET A 397 2.09 4.45 -2.90
C MET A 397 1.87 5.95 -2.75
N THR A 398 1.15 6.59 -3.67
CA THR A 398 1.00 8.04 -3.69
C THR A 398 -0.32 8.48 -4.28
N ASN A 399 -0.77 9.65 -3.84
CA ASN A 399 -2.06 10.23 -4.18
C ASN A 399 -1.95 11.26 -5.32
N ARG A 400 -0.83 11.31 -6.03
CA ARG A 400 -0.63 12.24 -7.14
C ARG A 400 -1.59 11.91 -8.29
N LYS A 401 -2.31 12.93 -8.77
CA LYS A 401 -3.32 12.76 -9.83
C LYS A 401 -2.80 12.01 -11.06
N HIS A 402 -1.60 12.34 -11.55
CA HIS A 402 -1.03 11.69 -12.72
C HIS A 402 -0.72 10.19 -12.52
N GLU A 403 -0.51 9.73 -11.28
CA GLU A 403 -0.30 8.31 -10.99
C GLU A 403 -1.63 7.56 -10.86
N ILE A 404 -2.64 8.23 -10.32
CA ILE A 404 -4.01 7.71 -10.34
C ILE A 404 -4.47 7.53 -11.79
N ASP A 405 -4.25 8.53 -12.66
CA ASP A 405 -4.60 8.45 -14.08
C ASP A 405 -3.85 7.30 -14.79
N ARG A 406 -2.58 7.03 -14.43
CA ARG A 406 -1.82 5.88 -14.96
C ARG A 406 -2.42 4.54 -14.52
N VAL A 407 -2.81 4.41 -13.25
CA VAL A 407 -3.44 3.18 -12.75
C VAL A 407 -4.81 2.95 -13.35
N ILE A 408 -5.57 4.02 -13.55
CA ILE A 408 -6.84 3.95 -14.27
C ILE A 408 -6.61 3.44 -15.70
N ALA A 409 -5.62 3.99 -16.41
CA ALA A 409 -5.26 3.52 -17.76
C ALA A 409 -4.79 2.05 -17.75
N GLU A 410 -4.06 1.63 -16.71
CA GLU A 410 -3.66 0.22 -16.52
C GLU A 410 -4.89 -0.69 -16.33
N ILE A 411 -5.85 -0.31 -15.50
CA ILE A 411 -7.11 -1.04 -15.30
C ILE A 411 -7.92 -1.08 -16.59
N GLU A 412 -8.02 0.03 -17.31
CA GLU A 412 -8.71 0.15 -18.60
C GLU A 412 -8.10 -0.81 -19.62
N LEU A 413 -6.78 -0.83 -19.75
CA LEU A 413 -6.09 -1.75 -20.64
C LEU A 413 -6.33 -3.20 -20.20
N LEU A 414 -6.05 -3.53 -18.95
CA LEU A 414 -6.21 -4.89 -18.41
C LEU A 414 -7.64 -5.43 -18.57
N ALA A 415 -8.66 -4.58 -18.43
CA ALA A 415 -10.05 -4.97 -18.63
C ALA A 415 -10.39 -5.34 -20.08
N THR A 416 -9.56 -4.96 -21.05
CA THR A 416 -9.69 -5.36 -22.46
C THR A 416 -8.91 -6.61 -22.83
N LEU A 417 -8.04 -7.09 -21.94
CA LEU A 417 -7.19 -8.25 -22.17
C LEU A 417 -7.85 -9.51 -21.59
N ASP A 418 -7.94 -10.53 -22.44
CA ASP A 418 -8.42 -11.87 -22.10
C ASP A 418 -7.54 -12.89 -22.84
N SER A 419 -6.57 -13.44 -22.12
CA SER A 419 -5.59 -14.37 -22.65
C SER A 419 -5.05 -15.28 -21.54
N PRO A 420 -4.86 -16.59 -21.80
CA PRO A 420 -4.27 -17.51 -20.82
C PRO A 420 -2.79 -17.21 -20.52
N TYR A 421 -2.14 -16.33 -21.29
CA TYR A 421 -0.73 -15.96 -21.14
C TYR A 421 -0.52 -14.57 -20.53
N ILE A 422 -1.60 -13.89 -20.14
CA ILE A 422 -1.59 -12.58 -19.50
C ILE A 422 -2.29 -12.70 -18.14
N VAL A 423 -1.71 -12.12 -17.10
CA VAL A 423 -2.31 -12.11 -15.77
C VAL A 423 -3.66 -11.38 -15.82
N GLY A 424 -4.72 -12.09 -15.48
CA GLY A 424 -6.10 -11.61 -15.55
C GLY A 424 -6.44 -10.60 -14.45
N LEU A 425 -7.23 -9.61 -14.85
CA LEU A 425 -7.87 -8.65 -13.94
C LEU A 425 -9.09 -9.30 -13.27
N VAL A 426 -9.11 -9.32 -11.94
CA VAL A 426 -10.30 -9.70 -11.16
C VAL A 426 -11.22 -8.49 -10.98
N GLY A 427 -10.63 -7.31 -10.75
CA GLY A 427 -11.37 -6.05 -10.67
C GLY A 427 -10.56 -4.94 -10.02
N ALA A 428 -11.24 -3.91 -9.55
CA ALA A 428 -10.64 -2.79 -8.84
C ALA A 428 -11.36 -2.53 -7.50
N ALA A 429 -10.63 -2.13 -6.48
CA ALA A 429 -11.21 -1.77 -5.18
C ALA A 429 -10.70 -0.38 -4.74
N TRP A 430 -11.53 0.37 -4.03
CA TRP A 430 -11.09 1.61 -3.37
C TRP A 430 -11.99 1.96 -2.19
N ALA A 431 -11.36 2.36 -1.09
CA ALA A 431 -12.03 2.84 0.10
C ALA A 431 -12.26 4.35 0.01
N GLY A 432 -13.51 4.76 -0.18
CA GLY A 432 -13.91 6.17 -0.24
C GLY A 432 -13.44 6.87 -1.52
N ARG A 433 -12.19 7.33 -1.55
CA ARG A 433 -11.62 8.14 -2.65
C ARG A 433 -10.85 7.27 -3.66
N LEU A 434 -10.82 7.71 -4.92
CA LEU A 434 -10.02 7.07 -5.99
C LEU A 434 -8.51 7.14 -5.75
N ALA A 435 -8.04 7.97 -4.82
CA ALA A 435 -6.63 7.95 -4.41
C ALA A 435 -6.23 6.62 -3.73
N ASN A 436 -7.20 5.90 -3.18
CA ASN A 436 -7.00 4.57 -2.57
C ASN A 436 -7.31 3.45 -3.58
N LEU A 437 -7.09 3.67 -4.87
CA LEU A 437 -7.39 2.70 -5.92
C LEU A 437 -6.41 1.53 -5.89
N GLU A 438 -6.97 0.32 -5.95
CA GLU A 438 -6.27 -0.94 -5.86
C GLU A 438 -6.65 -1.79 -7.07
N ILE A 439 -5.65 -2.33 -7.76
CA ILE A 439 -5.85 -3.29 -8.84
C ILE A 439 -5.85 -4.67 -8.22
N VAL A 440 -6.90 -5.45 -8.47
CA VAL A 440 -7.01 -6.83 -7.99
C VAL A 440 -6.84 -7.76 -9.17
N LEU A 441 -5.77 -8.55 -9.12
CA LEU A 441 -5.34 -9.48 -10.15
C LEU A 441 -5.48 -10.92 -9.66
N GLU A 442 -5.50 -11.87 -10.57
CA GLU A 442 -5.35 -13.27 -10.18
C GLU A 442 -4.01 -13.51 -9.46
N TYR A 443 -4.01 -14.35 -8.43
CA TYR A 443 -2.79 -14.71 -7.71
C TYR A 443 -2.04 -15.82 -8.45
N MET A 444 -0.73 -15.68 -8.66
CA MET A 444 0.13 -16.68 -9.31
C MET A 444 1.06 -17.31 -8.25
N ASP A 445 0.87 -18.59 -7.93
CA ASP A 445 1.43 -19.21 -6.72
C ASP A 445 2.94 -19.53 -6.80
N GLY A 446 3.49 -19.61 -8.01
CA GLY A 446 4.92 -19.82 -8.27
C GLY A 446 5.78 -18.56 -8.22
N GLY A 447 5.18 -17.38 -8.01
CA GLY A 447 5.89 -16.11 -7.92
C GLY A 447 6.49 -15.66 -9.26
N ASP A 448 7.46 -14.74 -9.21
CA ASP A 448 8.12 -14.22 -10.41
C ASP A 448 9.29 -15.10 -10.88
N LEU A 449 9.48 -15.16 -12.20
CA LEU A 449 10.50 -15.98 -12.84
C LEU A 449 11.92 -15.56 -12.42
N PHE A 450 12.17 -14.29 -12.13
CA PHE A 450 13.49 -13.84 -11.66
C PHE A 450 13.86 -14.47 -10.31
N THR A 451 12.93 -14.45 -9.35
CA THR A 451 13.10 -15.13 -8.05
C THR A 451 13.20 -16.64 -8.23
N TYR A 452 12.42 -17.21 -9.15
CA TYR A 452 12.47 -18.64 -9.47
C TYR A 452 13.83 -19.08 -10.01
N LEU A 453 14.38 -18.37 -11.01
CA LEU A 453 15.68 -18.65 -11.62
C LEU A 453 16.82 -18.59 -10.60
N ARG A 454 16.77 -17.66 -9.64
CA ARG A 454 17.82 -17.54 -8.59
C ARG A 454 17.75 -18.61 -7.50
N SER A 455 16.58 -19.21 -7.31
CA SER A 455 16.36 -20.25 -6.29
C SER A 455 16.52 -21.67 -6.85
N HIS A 456 16.65 -21.83 -8.17
CA HIS A 456 16.82 -23.12 -8.83
C HIS A 456 18.11 -23.14 -9.65
N ASP A 457 18.84 -24.24 -9.57
CA ASP A 457 20.00 -24.47 -10.42
C ASP A 457 19.56 -24.57 -11.90
N ALA A 458 20.40 -24.09 -12.81
CA ALA A 458 20.19 -24.22 -14.25
C ALA A 458 20.10 -25.68 -14.70
N THR A 459 20.65 -26.62 -13.91
CA THR A 459 20.56 -28.06 -14.12
C THR A 459 19.17 -28.63 -13.75
N THR A 460 18.50 -28.07 -12.72
CA THR A 460 17.18 -28.56 -12.28
C THR A 460 16.03 -27.94 -13.08
N TYR A 461 16.20 -26.71 -13.58
CA TYR A 461 15.27 -26.09 -14.51
C TYR A 461 15.65 -26.42 -15.97
N SER A 462 15.27 -27.61 -16.43
CA SER A 462 15.66 -28.13 -17.74
C SER A 462 15.31 -27.20 -18.92
N TRP A 463 16.02 -27.35 -20.04
CA TRP A 463 15.73 -26.60 -21.26
C TRP A 463 14.31 -26.82 -21.80
N ASN A 464 13.71 -27.98 -21.55
CA ASN A 464 12.30 -28.22 -21.87
C ASN A 464 11.36 -27.34 -21.04
N ALA A 465 11.62 -27.19 -19.73
CA ALA A 465 10.86 -26.32 -18.86
C ALA A 465 11.09 -24.84 -19.21
N LYS A 466 12.34 -24.44 -19.43
CA LYS A 466 12.73 -23.10 -19.91
C LYS A 466 12.00 -22.73 -21.20
N ARG A 467 12.03 -23.62 -22.21
CA ARG A 467 11.31 -23.44 -23.47
C ARG A 467 9.80 -23.28 -23.25
N THR A 468 9.21 -24.05 -22.34
CA THR A 468 7.77 -23.97 -22.05
C THR A 468 7.39 -22.58 -21.52
N THR A 469 8.17 -22.04 -20.58
CA THR A 469 7.99 -20.68 -20.06
C THR A 469 8.18 -19.62 -21.15
N LEU A 470 9.22 -19.74 -21.98
CA LEU A 470 9.48 -18.81 -23.09
C LEU A 470 8.34 -18.84 -24.13
N LEU A 471 7.80 -20.01 -24.46
CA LEU A 471 6.65 -20.15 -25.35
C LEU A 471 5.42 -19.42 -24.81
N CYS A 472 5.14 -19.53 -23.50
CA CYS A 472 4.03 -18.80 -22.87
C CYS A 472 4.23 -17.28 -22.96
N VAL A 473 5.43 -16.79 -22.67
CA VAL A 473 5.76 -15.36 -22.80
C VAL A 473 5.54 -14.85 -24.22
N VAL A 474 6.05 -15.57 -25.23
CA VAL A 474 5.90 -15.17 -26.63
C VAL A 474 4.45 -15.22 -27.09
N ARG A 475 3.64 -16.18 -26.63
CA ARG A 475 2.20 -16.20 -26.91
C ARG A 475 1.48 -15.01 -26.28
N GLY A 476 1.90 -14.59 -25.08
CA GLY A 476 1.44 -13.34 -24.45
C GLY A 476 1.79 -12.12 -25.31
N LEU A 477 3.04 -12.02 -25.78
CA LEU A 477 3.46 -10.92 -26.67
C LEU A 477 2.72 -10.91 -28.00
N LEU A 478 2.56 -12.08 -28.64
CA LEU A 478 1.80 -12.21 -29.89
C LEU A 478 0.37 -11.71 -29.71
N TYR A 479 -0.30 -12.13 -28.63
CA TYR A 479 -1.66 -11.69 -28.29
C TYR A 479 -1.77 -10.15 -28.15
N LEU A 480 -0.79 -9.53 -27.49
CA LEU A 480 -0.71 -8.08 -27.32
C LEU A 480 -0.44 -7.37 -28.64
N HIS A 481 0.53 -7.85 -29.42
CA HIS A 481 0.95 -7.23 -30.68
C HIS A 481 -0.16 -7.27 -31.74
N GLU A 482 -0.95 -8.34 -31.80
CA GLU A 482 -2.15 -8.42 -32.65
C GLU A 482 -3.21 -7.36 -32.31
N ARG A 483 -3.23 -6.89 -31.07
CA ARG A 483 -4.10 -5.81 -30.57
C ARG A 483 -3.42 -4.45 -30.61
N SER A 484 -2.25 -4.36 -31.24
CA SER A 484 -1.41 -3.16 -31.24
C SER A 484 -1.09 -2.68 -29.82
N VAL A 485 -0.88 -3.58 -28.86
CA VAL A 485 -0.45 -3.23 -27.50
C VAL A 485 1.04 -3.55 -27.36
N ILE A 486 1.82 -2.57 -26.91
CA ILE A 486 3.26 -2.73 -26.61
C ILE A 486 3.42 -2.86 -25.09
N HIS A 487 4.09 -3.91 -24.64
CA HIS A 487 4.28 -4.21 -23.22
C HIS A 487 5.26 -3.21 -22.55
N ARG A 488 6.43 -3.00 -23.18
CA ARG A 488 7.51 -2.05 -22.81
C ARG A 488 8.35 -2.39 -21.59
N ASP A 489 7.97 -3.39 -20.81
CA ASP A 489 8.71 -3.82 -19.61
C ASP A 489 8.88 -5.35 -19.52
N VAL A 490 9.26 -6.00 -20.63
CA VAL A 490 9.45 -7.47 -20.66
C VAL A 490 10.77 -7.83 -19.97
N LYS A 491 10.68 -8.60 -18.87
CA LYS A 491 11.81 -9.08 -18.06
C LYS A 491 11.37 -10.21 -17.13
N ALA A 492 12.31 -10.97 -16.57
CA ALA A 492 11.97 -12.12 -15.72
C ALA A 492 11.13 -11.75 -14.48
N ARG A 493 11.29 -10.54 -13.93
CA ARG A 493 10.45 -10.05 -12.81
C ARG A 493 8.97 -9.85 -13.17
N ASN A 494 8.66 -9.65 -14.44
CA ASN A 494 7.30 -9.42 -14.95
C ASN A 494 6.71 -10.68 -15.62
N VAL A 495 7.36 -11.84 -15.43
CA VAL A 495 6.85 -13.14 -15.83
C VAL A 495 6.48 -13.89 -14.54
N LEU A 496 5.21 -14.22 -14.35
CA LEU A 496 4.74 -14.96 -13.19
C LEU A 496 4.51 -16.43 -13.53
N LEU A 497 4.76 -17.29 -12.55
CA LEU A 497 4.61 -18.74 -12.64
C LEU A 497 3.46 -19.19 -11.74
N ASP A 498 2.76 -20.23 -12.17
CA ASP A 498 1.71 -20.88 -11.39
C ASP A 498 1.65 -22.37 -11.73
N ASN A 499 1.38 -23.19 -10.72
CA ASN A 499 1.36 -24.65 -10.87
C ASN A 499 0.18 -25.16 -11.70
N GLU A 500 -0.96 -24.47 -11.68
CA GLU A 500 -2.18 -24.88 -12.39
C GLU A 500 -2.38 -24.06 -13.67
N LYS A 501 -2.12 -22.75 -13.60
CA LYS A 501 -2.42 -21.79 -14.66
C LYS A 501 -1.23 -21.55 -15.60
N GLY A 502 -0.05 -22.05 -15.23
CA GLY A 502 1.17 -21.94 -16.02
C GLY A 502 1.82 -20.56 -15.94
N THR A 503 2.56 -20.20 -16.99
CA THR A 503 3.33 -18.95 -17.06
C THR A 503 2.52 -17.82 -17.69
N LYS A 504 2.51 -16.63 -17.08
CA LYS A 504 1.82 -15.44 -17.59
C LYS A 504 2.64 -14.16 -17.46
N LEU A 505 2.44 -13.20 -18.37
CA LEU A 505 3.01 -11.86 -18.30
C LEU A 505 2.17 -10.92 -17.42
N THR A 506 2.84 -10.01 -16.70
CA THR A 506 2.23 -9.03 -15.80
C THR A 506 2.87 -7.64 -15.91
N ASP A 507 2.33 -6.68 -15.16
CA ASP A 507 2.80 -5.30 -14.99
C ASP A 507 2.69 -4.41 -16.23
N PHE A 508 1.46 -3.94 -16.49
CA PHE A 508 1.09 -3.12 -17.64
C PHE A 508 1.12 -1.62 -17.37
N GLY A 509 1.68 -1.19 -16.23
CA GLY A 509 1.68 0.21 -15.77
C GLY A 509 2.41 1.20 -16.70
N VAL A 510 3.18 0.70 -17.67
CA VAL A 510 3.85 1.50 -18.71
C VAL A 510 3.40 1.15 -20.14
N SER A 511 2.55 0.14 -20.31
CA SER A 511 2.10 -0.35 -21.62
C SER A 511 1.23 0.67 -22.36
N ARG A 512 1.22 0.62 -23.70
CA ARG A 512 0.40 1.54 -24.53
C ARG A 512 -0.15 0.85 -25.77
N VAL A 513 -1.31 1.35 -26.21
CA VAL A 513 -1.89 1.02 -27.52
C VAL A 513 -1.20 1.84 -28.60
N ASP A 514 -0.58 1.16 -29.56
CA ASP A 514 0.10 1.66 -30.74
C ASP A 514 -0.91 2.08 -31.81
N THR A 515 -1.67 3.14 -31.54
CA THR A 515 -2.45 3.81 -32.59
C THR A 515 -1.57 4.87 -33.24
N LEU A 516 -1.55 4.90 -34.58
CA LEU A 516 -0.91 5.94 -35.42
C LEU A 516 -1.25 7.39 -34.97
N ALA A 517 -2.38 7.59 -34.29
CA ALA A 517 -2.81 8.89 -33.73
C ALA A 517 -2.01 9.34 -32.48
N THR A 518 -1.33 8.43 -31.78
CA THR A 518 -0.54 8.75 -30.57
C THR A 518 0.82 9.36 -30.90
N MET A 519 1.25 9.33 -32.16
CA MET A 519 2.38 10.17 -32.63
C MET A 519 2.01 11.66 -32.74
N THR A 520 0.72 12.03 -32.75
CA THR A 520 0.27 13.41 -33.04
C THR A 520 -0.36 14.13 -31.83
N ILE A 521 -0.84 13.42 -30.82
CA ILE A 521 -1.42 14.07 -29.63
C ILE A 521 -0.34 14.19 -28.55
N GLY A 522 0.08 15.43 -28.30
CA GLY A 522 1.11 15.82 -27.34
C GLY A 522 0.77 15.54 -25.87
N VAL A 523 0.61 14.27 -25.51
CA VAL A 523 0.79 13.80 -24.13
C VAL A 523 2.30 13.77 -23.88
N SER A 524 2.78 14.85 -23.25
CA SER A 524 4.16 15.20 -22.91
C SER A 524 5.21 14.10 -23.12
N ARG A 525 6.08 14.35 -24.10
CA ARG A 525 7.41 13.71 -24.31
C ARG A 525 8.33 13.76 -23.07
N VAL A 526 7.90 14.42 -21.99
CA VAL A 526 8.65 14.72 -20.76
C VAL A 526 8.31 13.78 -19.60
N ASP A 527 7.14 13.13 -19.58
CA ASP A 527 6.64 12.44 -18.37
C ASP A 527 7.17 11.01 -18.20
N THR A 528 7.83 10.44 -19.22
CA THR A 528 8.52 9.14 -19.09
C THR A 528 9.90 9.30 -18.44
N LEU A 529 10.55 10.45 -18.60
CA LEU A 529 11.86 10.77 -18.00
C LEU A 529 11.76 11.02 -16.48
N ALA A 530 10.67 11.63 -15.99
CA ALA A 530 10.47 11.89 -14.57
C ALA A 530 10.26 10.62 -13.72
N THR A 531 10.04 9.47 -14.35
CA THR A 531 9.80 8.17 -13.69
C THR A 531 11.05 7.29 -13.64
N MET A 532 12.20 7.77 -14.14
CA MET A 532 13.41 6.97 -14.30
C MET A 532 14.64 7.71 -13.78
N THR A 533 14.65 8.04 -12.49
CA THR A 533 15.81 8.62 -11.80
C THR A 533 17.03 7.69 -11.97
N ILE A 534 18.14 8.27 -12.41
CA ILE A 534 19.44 7.63 -12.62
C ILE A 534 19.84 6.91 -11.32
N GLY A 535 19.78 5.57 -11.32
CA GLY A 535 20.28 4.73 -10.22
C GLY A 535 19.48 3.46 -9.88
N VAL A 536 18.24 3.27 -10.35
CA VAL A 536 17.41 2.09 -9.97
C VAL A 536 16.49 1.54 -11.09
N GLY A 537 16.80 1.80 -12.37
CA GLY A 537 15.88 1.51 -13.49
C GLY A 537 16.17 0.25 -14.33
N THR A 538 15.14 -0.19 -15.05
CA THR A 538 15.08 -1.38 -15.94
C THR A 538 15.83 -1.21 -17.27
N TYR A 539 16.89 -0.41 -17.30
CA TYR A 539 17.51 0.01 -18.56
C TYR A 539 18.20 -1.13 -19.33
N ARG A 540 18.64 -2.17 -18.61
CA ARG A 540 19.32 -3.36 -19.20
C ARG A 540 18.44 -4.14 -20.17
N TRP A 541 17.11 -4.00 -20.09
CA TRP A 541 16.17 -4.69 -20.98
C TRP A 541 15.68 -3.83 -22.15
N MET A 542 16.04 -2.54 -22.18
CA MET A 542 15.55 -1.60 -23.18
C MET A 542 16.34 -1.74 -24.50
N ALA A 543 15.61 -1.62 -25.60
CA ALA A 543 16.20 -1.64 -26.93
C ALA A 543 17.02 -0.36 -27.23
N PRO A 544 18.05 -0.41 -28.08
CA PRO A 544 18.91 0.73 -28.38
C PRO A 544 18.14 1.98 -28.85
N GLU A 545 17.13 1.80 -29.71
CA GLU A 545 16.29 2.89 -30.23
C GLU A 545 15.38 3.52 -29.17
N VAL A 546 15.02 2.75 -28.13
CA VAL A 546 14.27 3.25 -26.99
C VAL A 546 15.18 4.08 -26.09
N LEU A 547 16.42 3.63 -25.87
CA LEU A 547 17.42 4.36 -25.09
C LEU A 547 17.86 5.67 -25.77
N GLN A 548 17.91 5.70 -27.11
CA GLN A 548 18.30 6.90 -27.89
C GLN A 548 17.16 7.91 -28.03
N ASP A 549 16.02 7.47 -28.58
CA ASP A 549 14.97 8.36 -29.08
C ASP A 549 13.63 8.19 -28.36
N ASN A 550 13.54 7.30 -27.36
CA ASN A 550 12.30 6.93 -26.67
C ASN A 550 11.19 6.43 -27.63
N ARG A 551 11.59 5.81 -28.76
CA ARG A 551 10.68 5.25 -29.76
C ARG A 551 10.34 3.81 -29.42
N TYR A 552 9.14 3.57 -28.94
CA TYR A 552 8.64 2.23 -28.69
C TYR A 552 7.93 1.67 -29.92
N SER A 553 8.17 0.40 -30.20
CA SER A 553 7.46 -0.40 -31.20
C SER A 553 7.30 -1.83 -30.68
N VAL A 554 6.50 -2.65 -31.35
CA VAL A 554 6.42 -4.10 -31.05
C VAL A 554 7.79 -4.80 -31.14
N ALA A 555 8.71 -4.29 -31.98
CA ALA A 555 10.08 -4.80 -32.09
C ALA A 555 10.95 -4.49 -30.87
N ALA A 556 10.58 -3.49 -30.05
CA ALA A 556 11.25 -3.23 -28.77
C ALA A 556 10.93 -4.32 -27.74
N ASP A 557 9.68 -4.82 -27.69
CA ASP A 557 9.33 -5.96 -26.84
C ASP A 557 10.08 -7.24 -27.26
N VAL A 558 10.29 -7.44 -28.57
CA VAL A 558 11.09 -8.56 -29.09
C VAL A 558 12.55 -8.46 -28.64
N TYR A 559 13.13 -7.25 -28.62
CA TYR A 559 14.46 -7.05 -28.08
C TYR A 559 14.51 -7.38 -26.58
N SER A 560 13.57 -6.87 -25.80
CA SER A 560 13.46 -7.18 -24.37
C SER A 560 13.24 -8.68 -24.11
N PHE A 561 12.52 -9.38 -25.00
CA PHE A 561 12.42 -10.84 -24.98
C PHE A 561 13.77 -11.53 -25.24
N GLY A 562 14.59 -10.99 -26.15
CA GLY A 562 15.98 -11.42 -26.35
C GLY A 562 16.84 -11.28 -25.09
N ILE A 563 16.64 -10.22 -24.30
CA ILE A 563 17.30 -10.06 -23.01
C ILE A 563 16.75 -11.08 -21.99
N LEU A 564 15.43 -11.29 -21.94
CA LEU A 564 14.81 -12.30 -21.08
C LEU A 564 15.34 -13.71 -21.37
N LEU A 565 15.60 -14.05 -22.63
CA LEU A 565 16.25 -15.32 -23.01
C LEU A 565 17.60 -15.49 -22.31
N SER A 566 18.40 -14.42 -22.21
CA SER A 566 19.67 -14.45 -21.48
C SER A 566 19.48 -14.64 -19.97
N GLU A 567 18.43 -14.08 -19.37
CA GLU A 567 18.10 -14.33 -17.96
C GLU A 567 17.72 -15.79 -17.73
N VAL A 568 16.88 -16.36 -18.59
CA VAL A 568 16.43 -17.76 -18.49
C VAL A 568 17.57 -18.74 -18.71
N ASP A 569 18.52 -18.42 -19.57
CA ASP A 569 19.71 -19.21 -19.79
C ASP A 569 20.67 -19.14 -18.60
N THR A 570 21.11 -17.93 -18.25
CA THR A 570 22.20 -17.70 -17.28
C THR A 570 21.77 -17.68 -15.82
N HIS A 571 20.47 -17.53 -15.55
CA HIS A 571 19.90 -17.28 -14.23
C HIS A 571 20.47 -16.02 -13.53
N ALA A 572 21.09 -15.11 -14.31
CA ALA A 572 21.76 -13.92 -13.82
C ALA A 572 21.08 -12.64 -14.32
N ILE A 573 21.40 -11.51 -13.68
CA ILE A 573 21.02 -10.20 -14.21
C ILE A 573 21.80 -9.97 -15.52
N PRO A 574 21.17 -9.46 -16.60
CA PRO A 574 21.83 -9.27 -17.89
C PRO A 574 23.10 -8.41 -17.77
N TYR A 575 24.16 -8.74 -18.49
CA TYR A 575 25.46 -8.03 -18.50
C TYR A 575 26.25 -8.05 -17.18
N MET A 576 25.91 -8.89 -16.20
CA MET A 576 26.66 -8.95 -14.93
C MET A 576 28.09 -9.49 -15.07
N ASP A 577 28.35 -10.25 -16.13
CA ASP A 577 29.65 -10.80 -16.48
C ASP A 577 30.57 -9.79 -17.19
N MET A 578 30.04 -8.62 -17.55
CA MET A 578 30.79 -7.59 -18.27
C MET A 578 31.75 -6.86 -17.33
N ILE A 579 33.03 -6.89 -17.68
CA ILE A 579 34.11 -6.24 -16.95
C ILE A 579 34.84 -5.22 -17.82
N GLN A 580 35.43 -4.21 -17.19
CA GLN A 580 36.33 -3.27 -17.83
C GLN A 580 37.66 -3.98 -18.14
N PRO A 581 38.11 -4.06 -19.40
CA PRO A 581 39.33 -4.79 -19.75
C PRO A 581 40.57 -4.28 -19.03
N GLU A 582 40.64 -2.97 -18.74
CA GLU A 582 41.80 -2.34 -18.12
C GLU A 582 41.88 -2.56 -16.60
N THR A 583 40.74 -2.64 -15.92
CA THR A 583 40.70 -2.66 -14.44
C THR A 583 40.20 -3.99 -13.86
N GLY A 584 39.59 -4.84 -14.68
CA GLY A 584 38.93 -6.08 -14.23
C GLY A 584 37.66 -5.86 -13.42
N ASN A 585 37.26 -4.60 -13.18
CA ASN A 585 36.06 -4.26 -12.41
C ASN A 585 34.79 -4.42 -13.25
N PRO A 586 33.63 -4.71 -12.63
CA PRO A 586 32.35 -4.75 -13.33
C PRO A 586 32.06 -3.45 -14.10
N LEU A 587 31.45 -3.58 -15.27
CA LEU A 587 31.02 -2.44 -16.08
C LEU A 587 29.88 -1.70 -15.35
N MET A 588 30.00 -0.37 -15.23
CA MET A 588 28.93 0.45 -14.66
C MET A 588 27.73 0.49 -15.61
N ASP A 589 26.51 0.65 -15.06
CA ASP A 589 25.27 0.70 -15.85
C ASP A 589 25.33 1.74 -16.98
N THR A 590 25.90 2.92 -16.73
CA THR A 590 26.04 3.98 -17.75
C THR A 590 26.94 3.55 -18.91
N ALA A 591 27.99 2.78 -18.64
CA ALA A 591 28.87 2.24 -19.67
C ALA A 591 28.20 1.12 -20.47
N ILE A 592 27.43 0.25 -19.80
CA ILE A 592 26.62 -0.80 -20.46
C ILE A 592 25.65 -0.13 -21.45
N LEU A 593 24.90 0.87 -20.99
CA LEU A 593 23.94 1.59 -21.81
C LEU A 593 24.60 2.28 -23.01
N ALA A 594 25.72 2.96 -22.80
CA ALA A 594 26.45 3.60 -23.87
C ALA A 594 26.90 2.59 -24.95
N GLN A 595 27.39 1.42 -24.54
CA GLN A 595 27.82 0.40 -25.49
C GLN A 595 26.67 -0.29 -26.22
N VAL A 596 25.53 -0.52 -25.55
CA VAL A 596 24.30 -1.04 -26.17
C VAL A 596 23.76 -0.05 -27.22
N VAL A 597 23.71 1.25 -26.86
CA VAL A 597 23.32 2.34 -27.76
C VAL A 597 24.23 2.46 -28.98
N GLN A 598 25.52 2.11 -28.82
CA GLN A 598 26.50 2.07 -29.92
C GLN A 598 26.46 0.77 -30.72
N GLY A 599 25.62 -0.20 -30.36
CA GLY A 599 25.54 -1.51 -30.99
C GLY A 599 26.76 -2.41 -30.74
N ARG A 600 27.57 -2.09 -29.72
CA ARG A 600 28.83 -2.78 -29.41
C ARG A 600 28.67 -3.88 -28.37
N LEU A 601 27.56 -3.90 -27.65
CA LEU A 601 27.33 -4.81 -26.53
C LEU A 601 25.99 -5.53 -26.67
N ARG A 602 26.02 -6.84 -26.38
CA ARG A 602 24.87 -7.74 -26.24
C ARG A 602 25.10 -8.61 -25.00
N PRO A 603 24.06 -9.12 -24.33
CA PRO A 603 24.24 -10.03 -23.21
C PRO A 603 24.93 -11.31 -23.66
N THR A 604 25.74 -11.87 -22.77
CA THR A 604 26.36 -13.18 -22.98
C THR A 604 25.37 -14.29 -22.70
N LEU A 605 25.43 -15.35 -23.50
CA LEU A 605 24.74 -16.61 -23.23
C LEU A 605 25.75 -17.66 -22.75
N SER A 606 25.28 -18.57 -21.91
CA SER A 606 26.05 -19.68 -21.37
C SER A 606 26.50 -20.62 -22.50
N PRO A 607 27.65 -21.29 -22.35
CA PRO A 607 28.10 -22.31 -23.30
C PRO A 607 27.16 -23.52 -23.39
N THR A 608 26.28 -23.71 -22.40
CA THR A 608 25.31 -24.81 -22.35
C THR A 608 23.95 -24.43 -22.96
N CYS A 609 23.81 -23.21 -23.48
CA CYS A 609 22.64 -22.78 -24.23
C CYS A 609 22.52 -23.54 -25.57
N PRO A 610 21.36 -24.14 -25.90
CA PRO A 610 21.14 -24.81 -27.18
C PRO A 610 21.36 -23.84 -28.33
N THR A 611 22.06 -24.30 -29.35
CA THR A 611 22.50 -23.46 -30.48
C THR A 611 21.33 -22.73 -31.16
N ASP A 612 20.20 -23.42 -31.33
CA ASP A 612 18.99 -22.85 -31.95
C ASP A 612 18.39 -21.73 -31.09
N ILE A 613 18.41 -21.88 -29.76
CA ILE A 613 17.91 -20.87 -28.82
C ILE A 613 18.85 -19.66 -28.78
N ALA A 614 20.17 -19.90 -28.76
CA ALA A 614 21.16 -18.82 -28.79
C ALA A 614 21.07 -18.01 -30.09
N ALA A 615 20.93 -18.68 -31.24
CA ALA A 615 20.72 -18.02 -32.52
C ALA A 615 19.44 -17.17 -32.54
N LEU A 616 18.34 -17.68 -31.97
CA LEU A 616 17.11 -16.94 -31.81
C LEU A 616 17.28 -15.70 -30.92
N ALA A 617 17.93 -15.84 -29.76
CA ALA A 617 18.20 -14.72 -28.86
C ALA A 617 18.98 -13.61 -29.57
N TYR A 618 20.03 -13.94 -30.32
CA TYR A 618 20.81 -12.94 -31.05
C TYR A 618 20.05 -12.27 -32.20
N ARG A 619 19.08 -12.95 -32.83
CA ARG A 619 18.16 -12.34 -33.80
C ARG A 619 17.21 -11.36 -33.13
N CYS A 620 16.67 -11.71 -31.96
CA CYS A 620 15.85 -10.79 -31.17
C CYS A 620 16.66 -9.55 -30.74
N LEU A 621 17.95 -9.71 -30.48
CA LEU A 621 18.89 -8.67 -30.07
C LEU A 621 19.54 -7.92 -31.26
N ALA A 622 18.98 -8.01 -32.47
CA ALA A 622 19.46 -7.23 -33.61
C ALA A 622 19.39 -5.73 -33.28
N PHE A 623 20.42 -4.99 -33.72
CA PHE A 623 20.52 -3.56 -33.44
C PHE A 623 19.42 -2.79 -34.16
N ASP A 624 19.24 -3.05 -35.46
CA ASP A 624 18.13 -2.52 -36.25
C ASP A 624 16.81 -3.20 -35.84
N PRO A 625 15.78 -2.46 -35.40
CA PRO A 625 14.46 -3.00 -35.09
C PRO A 625 13.81 -3.78 -36.23
N MET A 626 14.09 -3.42 -37.49
CA MET A 626 13.49 -4.06 -38.66
C MET A 626 14.09 -5.43 -38.99
N GLU A 627 15.27 -5.74 -38.46
CA GLU A 627 15.91 -7.05 -38.61
C GLU A 627 15.43 -8.06 -37.54
N ARG A 628 14.70 -7.58 -36.52
CA ARG A 628 14.19 -8.43 -35.45
C ARG A 628 13.01 -9.27 -35.96
N PRO A 629 12.91 -10.54 -35.55
CA PRO A 629 11.76 -11.38 -35.88
C PRO A 629 10.46 -10.82 -35.27
N THR A 630 9.31 -11.14 -35.86
CA THR A 630 8.03 -10.88 -35.21
C THR A 630 7.78 -11.86 -34.06
N ALA A 631 6.85 -11.57 -33.15
CA ALA A 631 6.47 -12.52 -32.10
C ALA A 631 6.01 -13.88 -32.67
N ALA A 632 5.36 -13.89 -33.84
CA ALA A 632 4.97 -15.11 -34.54
C ALA A 632 6.19 -15.91 -35.03
N ASP A 633 7.19 -15.23 -35.60
CA ASP A 633 8.44 -15.87 -36.04
C ASP A 633 9.23 -16.45 -34.86
N VAL A 634 9.27 -15.72 -33.72
CA VAL A 634 9.90 -16.19 -32.49
C VAL A 634 9.18 -17.45 -31.97
N LEU A 635 7.84 -17.46 -31.99
CA LEU A 635 7.05 -18.61 -31.57
C LEU A 635 7.35 -19.85 -32.42
N ALA A 636 7.38 -19.68 -33.75
CA ALA A 636 7.71 -20.76 -34.68
C ALA A 636 9.15 -21.28 -34.46
N ALA A 637 10.12 -20.37 -34.27
CA ALA A 637 11.50 -20.73 -34.00
C ALA A 637 11.68 -21.51 -32.69
N LEU A 638 11.00 -21.11 -31.60
CA LEU A 638 11.03 -21.83 -30.32
C LEU A 638 10.44 -23.25 -30.44
N HIS A 639 9.40 -23.43 -31.25
CA HIS A 639 8.81 -24.75 -31.49
C HIS A 639 9.75 -25.65 -32.30
N ALA A 640 10.46 -25.10 -33.28
CA ALA A 640 11.39 -25.83 -34.13
C ALA A 640 12.76 -26.09 -33.47
N ALA A 641 13.10 -25.38 -32.38
CA ALA A 641 14.40 -25.46 -31.74
C ALA A 641 14.69 -26.87 -31.17
N THR A 642 15.86 -27.40 -31.53
CA THR A 642 16.39 -28.66 -31.04
C THR A 642 16.96 -28.47 -29.63
N LEU A 643 16.50 -29.29 -28.68
CA LEU A 643 16.95 -29.24 -27.30
C LEU A 643 17.79 -30.48 -26.95
N PRO A 644 18.75 -30.35 -26.01
CA PRO A 644 19.48 -31.51 -25.50
C PRO A 644 18.51 -32.52 -24.86
N SER A 645 18.78 -33.82 -25.04
CA SER A 645 17.99 -34.89 -24.45
C SER A 645 18.03 -34.80 -22.93
N SER A 646 16.86 -34.89 -22.30
CA SER A 646 16.73 -35.03 -20.86
C SER A 646 17.10 -36.46 -20.48
N ASP A 647 18.32 -36.66 -19.99
CA ASP A 647 18.74 -37.90 -19.31
C ASP A 647 18.14 -37.98 -17.89
#